data_AF-A0A9P8JF69-F1
#
_entry.id   AF-A0A9P8JF69-F1
#
_cell.length_a   1.000
_cell.length_b   1.000
_cell.length_c   1.000
_cell.angle_alpha   90.00
_cell.angle_beta   90.00
_cell.angle_gamma   90.00
#
_symmetry.space_group_name_H-M   'P 1'
#
loop_
_entity.id
_entity.type
_entity.pdbx_description
1 polymer ?
#
loop_
_entity_poly.entity_id
_entity_poly.type
_entity_poly.pdbx_seq_one_letter_code
_entity_poly.pdbx_strand_id
1 'polypeptide(L)'
;MPTERNLRIGNCSGATGDAPHAMTRMVREAEVDVITGDWLSEMNIAWESIKKAEDPELGYDVGFLRQLTECIDDIAERKTKIITNAGAMNAPVLARKVQELCQSRGHDMVVATILGDDVSHLLKRSKFGGQILDFPHLDHEEQLLENWNPELKPTCAAAYIGAWGIVAALKEGADIIICGRVTDASPVIGAAAWWYGWSEQAYDQLAGALIAGHLIECGPYATGANFSGFKQFLPDLVDLAFPVAEIMPSGSCYITKPDSMNGVVNQFNITSQLLYELQGQMYLNPDVVADIASIRIENTGRQNHVLVSGCKGSPPPPTTKVMVAAPGGWQVETTYYINGLDVQAKAQMMKQQLQNIFSGSQFSKFSAKLYGTQIDNPSSQQAGTVMLRVFAQARNKKDIAAEKFKIPLYSLRMQSYPGYHMNLDFRTMDPKQFYEIFPATIPQAAINHEVVVAGKIISIAPPTKTQHYPVQRPSSESASPVDLATFGPTERRPLGSIVHARSGDKANNSNVGFFVRHADEYPWLQSLLTVDKLKELLQEDYAGNRIERCEFPNILAVHFRIMDFLDGGIASSARIDGLGKGVDLPQTISLSYILIKMTNMNEKDIGPEFVNDIESDSSRQAYTAGGTAEDKKLVLKQDLRILPISCGIYLLCYLDRSNIGNAKVLNASTHNDLLSETHMTAYQYTIALMVFLIAYMVFEVPSNYFLKRLSPSKWIAFLMLSWSVMTMGLGGVHSFAGVTALRFMLGVFEAGLFPGLVYYLTFWYRTDERSIRVAFILASATLAGAFGGAIAYGVGHMNGTGGLSAFRWLFILEGLPSLLSAPLVWFFLPDYPETVKWLSPEEKALAAERLKFEGSHGNSKSMTWQDAKTTLVDWRLYAHYAIYFGISTPFSSLSLFTPTITAGLGFKDLTAQLMTVPPYAIAYVVTLLVSWSADHFDARALHSAIFATVGAVGFLASAVLPPDAYNARYGCLIVAAAGSFSCIPPLLGWLSSNLHSTAAAGLAIALNISFGAPGQITGVWIYKADEKKKGYPTGHWVNAGLLFFVAAGCISLLFFYKFKNRKLRREGAGRLFRY
;
A
#
# COMPACT_ATOMS: atom_id res chain seq x y z
N MET A 1 31.89 14.74 36.46
CA MET A 1 32.14 13.34 36.87
C MET A 1 31.70 12.45 35.73
N PRO A 2 32.35 11.32 35.43
CA PRO A 2 31.78 10.35 34.50
C PRO A 2 30.43 9.93 35.08
N THR A 3 29.35 10.15 34.35
CA THR A 3 28.03 9.69 34.77
C THR A 3 28.09 8.18 34.94
N GLU A 4 27.70 7.64 36.10
CA GLU A 4 27.68 6.19 36.36
C GLU A 4 26.71 5.43 35.42
N ARG A 5 25.84 6.16 34.70
CA ARG A 5 24.86 5.65 33.74
C ARG A 5 25.39 5.64 32.30
N ASN A 6 25.03 4.60 31.53
CA ASN A 6 25.24 4.49 30.09
C ASN A 6 24.42 5.52 29.31
N LEU A 7 24.98 6.09 28.25
CA LEU A 7 24.28 6.98 27.34
C LEU A 7 23.29 6.20 26.47
N ARG A 8 22.00 6.56 26.46
CA ARG A 8 20.97 5.91 25.64
C ARG A 8 20.62 6.78 24.45
N ILE A 9 20.87 6.27 23.24
CA ILE A 9 20.58 6.95 21.98
C ILE A 9 19.57 6.13 21.17
N GLY A 10 18.41 6.72 20.88
CA GLY A 10 17.41 6.12 19.99
C GLY A 10 17.54 6.64 18.56
N ASN A 11 17.31 5.78 17.57
CA ASN A 11 17.12 6.22 16.19
C ASN A 11 15.61 6.37 15.87
N CYS A 12 15.23 7.23 14.92
CA CYS A 12 13.83 7.38 14.51
C CYS A 12 13.61 7.49 12.99
N SER A 13 14.66 7.31 12.19
CA SER A 13 14.56 7.28 10.73
C SER A 13 15.82 6.66 10.14
N GLY A 14 15.67 5.75 9.18
CA GLY A 14 16.79 5.24 8.37
C GLY A 14 16.71 5.61 6.89
N ALA A 15 15.71 6.43 6.51
CA ALA A 15 15.54 6.96 5.15
C ALA A 15 14.50 8.09 5.12
N THR A 16 14.55 8.90 4.07
CA THR A 16 13.49 9.89 3.78
C THR A 16 12.11 9.24 3.68
N GLY A 17 11.14 9.78 4.43
CA GLY A 17 9.75 9.29 4.44
C GLY A 17 9.51 8.04 5.29
N ASP A 18 10.52 7.56 6.01
CA ASP A 18 10.42 6.42 6.91
C ASP A 18 9.56 6.74 8.15
N ALA A 19 8.83 5.72 8.61
CA ALA A 19 7.97 5.67 9.80
C ALA A 19 7.56 7.05 10.40
N PRO A 20 6.48 7.69 9.88
CA PRO A 20 6.12 9.07 10.23
C PRO A 20 5.84 9.39 11.71
N HIS A 21 5.77 8.39 12.59
CA HIS A 21 5.50 8.53 14.03
C HIS A 21 6.64 7.97 14.89
N ALA A 22 7.79 7.61 14.30
CA ALA A 22 8.88 6.94 15.01
C ALA A 22 9.51 7.82 16.10
N MET A 23 9.70 9.12 15.86
CA MET A 23 10.22 10.03 16.89
C MET A 23 9.27 10.15 18.09
N THR A 24 7.96 10.27 17.87
CA THR A 24 6.94 10.26 18.92
C THR A 24 6.98 8.97 19.75
N ARG A 25 7.09 7.82 19.09
CA ARG A 25 7.20 6.52 19.76
C ARG A 25 8.49 6.42 20.56
N MET A 26 9.61 6.83 19.98
CA MET A 26 10.92 6.79 20.62
C MET A 26 10.96 7.67 21.88
N VAL A 27 10.52 8.93 21.78
CA VAL A 27 10.54 9.83 22.93
C VAL A 27 9.63 9.35 24.05
N ARG A 28 8.46 8.75 23.74
CA ARG A 28 7.49 8.32 24.74
C ARG A 28 7.80 6.97 25.38
N GLU A 29 8.33 6.01 24.62
CA GLU A 29 8.40 4.59 25.02
C GLU A 29 9.82 4.10 25.35
N ALA A 30 10.89 4.81 24.96
CA ALA A 30 12.25 4.26 24.98
C ALA A 30 13.20 4.82 26.06
N GLU A 31 12.78 5.84 26.82
CA GLU A 31 13.61 6.57 27.81
C GLU A 31 15.05 6.82 27.32
N VAL A 32 15.20 7.66 26.30
CA VAL A 32 16.49 7.98 25.66
C VAL A 32 16.97 9.38 26.04
N ASP A 33 18.29 9.55 26.10
CA ASP A 33 18.93 10.85 26.35
C ASP A 33 19.03 11.67 25.06
N VAL A 34 19.24 10.97 23.93
CA VAL A 34 19.40 11.56 22.61
C VAL A 34 18.58 10.79 21.58
N ILE A 35 17.92 11.51 20.68
CA ILE A 35 17.30 10.94 19.48
C ILE A 35 18.09 11.38 18.25
N THR A 36 18.38 10.41 17.40
CA THR A 36 19.02 10.58 16.10
C THR A 36 18.12 10.08 14.98
N GLY A 37 18.45 10.39 13.74
CA GLY A 37 17.82 9.82 12.56
C GLY A 37 18.57 10.20 11.30
N ASP A 38 18.45 9.36 10.28
CA ASP A 38 19.05 9.54 8.97
C ASP A 38 17.96 9.76 7.91
N TRP A 39 17.99 10.95 7.30
CA TRP A 39 17.09 11.35 6.22
C TRP A 39 17.83 11.61 4.90
N LEU A 40 19.12 11.26 4.79
CA LEU A 40 19.96 11.74 3.70
C LEU A 40 20.81 10.61 3.09
N SER A 41 20.35 10.04 1.97
CA SER A 41 21.19 9.18 1.12
C SER A 41 21.95 9.97 0.04
N GLU A 42 22.94 9.35 -0.61
CA GLU A 42 23.62 9.89 -1.80
C GLU A 42 22.63 10.35 -2.89
N MET A 43 21.53 9.62 -3.06
CA MET A 43 20.47 9.94 -4.04
C MET A 43 19.67 11.19 -3.62
N ASN A 44 19.40 11.32 -2.33
CA ASN A 44 18.64 12.43 -1.78
C ASN A 44 19.41 13.75 -1.88
N ILE A 45 20.75 13.73 -1.71
CA ILE A 45 21.61 14.91 -1.87
C ILE A 45 21.37 15.57 -3.23
N ALA A 46 21.36 14.78 -4.31
CA ALA A 46 21.14 15.28 -5.66
C ALA A 46 19.74 15.91 -5.82
N TRP A 47 18.70 15.31 -5.25
CA TRP A 47 17.34 15.83 -5.36
C TRP A 47 17.05 17.06 -4.49
N GLU A 48 17.57 17.10 -3.26
CA GLU A 48 17.41 18.26 -2.38
C GLU A 48 18.18 19.47 -2.92
N SER A 49 19.31 19.25 -3.62
CA SER A 49 19.99 20.31 -4.36
C SER A 49 19.12 20.92 -5.46
N ILE A 50 18.32 20.13 -6.18
CA ILE A 50 17.38 20.63 -7.20
C ILE A 50 16.32 21.49 -6.55
N LYS A 51 15.67 20.98 -5.49
CA LYS A 51 14.61 21.70 -4.80
C LYS A 51 15.10 23.04 -4.25
N LYS A 52 16.30 23.08 -3.65
CA LYS A 52 16.96 24.31 -3.19
C LYS A 52 17.23 25.29 -4.33
N ALA A 53 17.61 24.79 -5.50
CA ALA A 53 17.87 25.62 -6.68
C ALA A 53 16.58 26.19 -7.31
N GLU A 54 15.49 25.43 -7.25
CA GLU A 54 14.15 25.87 -7.70
C GLU A 54 13.51 26.85 -6.72
N ASP A 55 13.66 26.60 -5.41
CA ASP A 55 13.14 27.43 -4.33
C ASP A 55 14.15 27.45 -3.16
N PRO A 56 14.75 28.62 -2.84
CA PRO A 56 15.68 28.77 -1.71
C PRO A 56 15.10 28.41 -0.33
N GLU A 57 13.78 28.32 -0.19
CA GLU A 57 13.11 27.88 1.04
C GLU A 57 12.93 26.35 1.12
N LEU A 58 13.45 25.57 0.17
CA LEU A 58 13.43 24.10 0.13
C LEU A 58 14.85 23.51 0.20
N GLY A 59 14.99 22.18 0.08
CA GLY A 59 16.28 21.48 0.11
C GLY A 59 16.66 20.88 1.46
N TYR A 60 15.67 20.66 2.33
CA TYR A 60 15.76 19.97 3.61
C TYR A 60 14.65 18.92 3.71
N ASP A 61 14.76 17.97 4.64
CA ASP A 61 13.77 16.91 4.80
C ASP A 61 12.52 17.41 5.56
N VAL A 62 11.37 17.37 4.87
CA VAL A 62 10.08 17.78 5.44
C VAL A 62 9.46 16.72 6.37
N GLY A 63 9.91 15.47 6.27
CA GLY A 63 9.49 14.38 7.14
C GLY A 63 9.95 14.58 8.57
N PHE A 64 11.23 14.94 8.77
CA PHE A 64 11.78 15.31 10.07
C PHE A 64 10.94 16.40 10.76
N LEU A 65 10.65 17.51 10.05
CA LEU A 65 9.90 18.62 10.64
C LEU A 65 8.48 18.18 11.06
N ARG A 66 7.84 17.29 10.31
CA ARG A 66 6.54 16.71 10.65
C ARG A 66 6.63 15.82 11.90
N GLN A 67 7.64 14.97 11.99
CA GLN A 67 7.87 14.12 13.17
C GLN A 67 8.11 14.98 14.41
N LEU A 68 8.99 15.97 14.32
CA LEU A 68 9.30 16.88 15.43
C LEU A 68 8.06 17.66 15.88
N THR A 69 7.23 18.15 14.95
CA THR A 69 6.00 18.88 15.26
C THR A 69 5.01 18.06 16.11
N GLU A 70 5.01 16.75 15.95
CA GLU A 70 4.11 15.84 16.66
C GLU A 70 4.50 15.66 18.13
N CYS A 71 5.79 15.77 18.46
CA CYS A 71 6.32 15.41 19.78
C CYS A 71 7.27 16.44 20.41
N ILE A 72 7.34 17.67 19.89
CA ILE A 72 8.21 18.73 20.43
C ILE A 72 7.95 19.02 21.92
N ASP A 73 6.68 18.92 22.36
CA ASP A 73 6.30 19.13 23.75
C ASP A 73 6.89 18.04 24.66
N ASP A 74 6.83 16.77 24.22
CA ASP A 74 7.42 15.63 24.94
C ASP A 74 8.95 15.76 25.04
N ILE A 75 9.59 16.23 23.96
CA ILE A 75 11.04 16.44 23.88
C ILE A 75 11.48 17.53 24.88
N ALA A 76 10.75 18.65 24.93
CA ALA A 76 11.05 19.75 25.83
C ALA A 76 10.85 19.35 27.31
N GLU A 77 9.77 18.65 27.63
CA GLU A 77 9.49 18.16 28.99
C GLU A 77 10.57 17.20 29.49
N ARG A 78 10.99 16.25 28.65
CA ARG A 78 12.00 15.24 28.99
C ARG A 78 13.44 15.74 28.84
N LYS A 79 13.64 16.93 28.26
CA LYS A 79 14.95 17.51 27.93
C LYS A 79 15.81 16.58 27.06
N THR A 80 15.16 15.84 26.16
CA THR A 80 15.82 14.92 25.23
C THR A 80 16.52 15.73 24.14
N LYS A 81 17.76 15.37 23.81
CA LYS A 81 18.52 16.05 22.74
C LYS A 81 18.18 15.46 21.38
N ILE A 82 18.08 16.30 20.35
CA ILE A 82 17.82 15.87 18.98
C ILE A 82 19.02 16.19 18.10
N ILE A 83 19.53 15.22 17.35
CA ILE A 83 20.65 15.41 16.42
C ILE A 83 20.28 14.77 15.08
N THR A 84 20.25 15.54 14.00
CA THR A 84 19.73 15.07 12.71
C THR A 84 20.54 15.58 11.53
N ASN A 85 20.61 14.80 10.45
CA ASN A 85 21.12 15.23 9.13
C ASN A 85 20.00 15.68 8.16
N ALA A 86 18.77 15.87 8.67
CA ALA A 86 17.61 16.32 7.91
C ALA A 86 17.76 17.73 7.30
N GLY A 87 18.79 18.48 7.69
CA GLY A 87 19.13 19.74 7.04
C GLY A 87 19.48 19.54 5.56
N ALA A 88 19.91 18.34 5.16
CA ALA A 88 20.28 17.99 3.79
C ALA A 88 21.16 19.07 3.14
N MET A 89 20.69 19.75 2.11
CA MET A 89 21.43 20.83 1.45
C MET A 89 21.08 22.22 1.98
N ASN A 90 20.16 22.35 2.94
CA ASN A 90 19.65 23.62 3.44
C ASN A 90 19.37 23.63 4.96
N ALA A 91 20.38 23.24 5.74
CA ALA A 91 20.32 23.21 7.20
C ALA A 91 19.89 24.56 7.85
N PRO A 92 20.33 25.75 7.38
CA PRO A 92 19.90 27.03 7.95
C PRO A 92 18.38 27.27 7.88
N VAL A 93 17.75 26.90 6.77
CA VAL A 93 16.30 27.08 6.58
C VAL A 93 15.53 26.14 7.49
N LEU A 94 15.96 24.88 7.61
CA LEU A 94 15.34 23.95 8.55
C LEU A 94 15.50 24.42 10.00
N ALA A 95 16.68 24.87 10.40
CA ALA A 95 16.94 25.38 11.75
C ALA A 95 16.03 26.57 12.11
N ARG A 96 15.84 27.52 11.18
CA ARG A 96 14.87 28.62 11.36
C ARG A 96 13.45 28.11 11.58
N LYS A 97 12.98 27.16 10.76
CA LYS A 97 11.63 26.59 10.89
C LYS A 97 11.45 25.82 12.20
N VAL A 98 12.49 25.14 12.67
CA VAL A 98 12.48 24.48 13.98
C VAL A 98 12.45 25.50 15.12
N GLN A 99 13.22 26.59 15.03
CA GLN A 99 13.18 27.67 16.01
C GLN A 99 11.79 28.33 16.09
N GLU A 100 11.18 28.59 14.93
CA GLU A 100 9.79 29.09 14.84
C GLU A 100 8.80 28.10 15.48
N LEU A 101 8.98 26.79 15.26
CA LEU A 101 8.16 25.75 15.89
C LEU A 101 8.29 25.77 17.42
N CYS A 102 9.52 25.79 17.96
CA CYS A 102 9.77 25.86 19.40
C CYS A 102 9.10 27.10 20.02
N GLN A 103 9.29 28.27 19.43
CA GLN A 103 8.68 29.52 19.88
C GLN A 103 7.14 29.47 19.84
N SER A 104 6.57 28.93 18.76
CA SER A 104 5.11 28.80 18.61
C SER A 104 4.46 27.89 19.65
N ARG A 105 5.22 26.94 20.19
CA ARG A 105 4.80 26.01 21.25
C ARG A 105 5.17 26.48 22.66
N GLY A 106 5.81 27.64 22.80
CA GLY A 106 6.18 28.22 24.09
C GLY A 106 7.43 27.60 24.72
N HIS A 107 8.29 26.94 23.94
CA HIS A 107 9.53 26.34 24.42
C HIS A 107 10.75 27.20 24.07
N ASP A 108 11.59 27.49 25.07
CA ASP A 108 12.86 28.21 24.92
C ASP A 108 14.02 27.22 24.70
N MET A 109 13.95 26.46 23.59
CA MET A 109 14.97 25.49 23.22
C MET A 109 16.04 26.12 22.34
N VAL A 110 17.30 25.72 22.55
CA VAL A 110 18.44 26.19 21.77
C VAL A 110 18.61 25.32 20.52
N VAL A 111 18.39 25.92 19.34
CA VAL A 111 18.61 25.27 18.04
C VAL A 111 19.99 25.65 17.50
N ALA A 112 20.80 24.64 17.13
CA ALA A 112 22.10 24.81 16.50
C ALA A 112 22.11 24.26 15.07
N THR A 113 22.94 24.84 14.21
CA THR A 113 23.14 24.39 12.83
C THR A 113 24.61 24.06 12.59
N ILE A 114 24.89 22.91 11.98
CA ILE A 114 26.23 22.52 11.54
C ILE A 114 26.37 22.79 10.04
N LEU A 115 27.43 23.50 9.66
CA LEU A 115 27.70 23.96 8.29
C LEU A 115 29.09 23.52 7.82
N GLY A 116 29.31 23.62 6.51
CA GLY A 116 30.60 23.31 5.85
C GLY A 116 30.51 22.11 4.89
N ASP A 117 29.44 21.35 4.96
CA ASP A 117 29.18 20.19 4.11
C ASP A 117 28.92 20.58 2.63
N ASP A 118 28.19 21.66 2.35
CA ASP A 118 27.97 22.14 0.97
C ASP A 118 29.24 22.79 0.37
N VAL A 119 30.05 21.95 -0.28
CA VAL A 119 31.30 22.33 -0.94
C VAL A 119 31.12 22.58 -2.44
N SER A 120 29.88 22.80 -2.90
CA SER A 120 29.57 23.03 -4.33
C SER A 120 30.32 24.24 -4.91
N HIS A 121 30.72 25.20 -4.07
CA HIS A 121 31.53 26.35 -4.48
C HIS A 121 32.97 25.99 -4.91
N LEU A 122 33.49 24.85 -4.43
CA LEU A 122 34.82 24.34 -4.81
C LEU A 122 34.83 23.71 -6.21
N LEU A 123 33.67 23.32 -6.75
CA LEU A 123 33.54 22.81 -8.13
C LEU A 123 33.87 23.89 -9.17
N LYS A 124 33.65 25.18 -8.85
CA LYS A 124 33.85 26.30 -9.77
C LYS A 124 35.32 26.73 -9.82
N ARG A 125 36.26 25.84 -10.19
CA ARG A 125 37.72 26.10 -10.34
C ARG A 125 38.23 27.25 -9.45
N SER A 126 37.91 27.21 -8.17
CA SER A 126 38.31 28.24 -7.22
C SER A 126 39.65 27.83 -6.65
N LYS A 127 40.59 28.78 -6.60
CA LYS A 127 41.94 28.53 -6.07
C LYS A 127 41.84 28.32 -4.57
N PHE A 128 42.12 27.12 -4.06
CA PHE A 128 42.39 26.91 -2.64
C PHE A 128 43.88 27.15 -2.41
N GLY A 129 44.26 28.16 -1.61
CA GLY A 129 45.66 28.49 -1.37
C GLY A 129 46.49 28.83 -2.62
N GLY A 130 45.85 29.20 -3.74
CA GLY A 130 46.52 29.47 -5.02
C GLY A 130 46.61 28.28 -5.99
N GLN A 131 46.24 27.07 -5.57
CA GLN A 131 46.22 25.84 -6.37
C GLN A 131 44.78 25.40 -6.68
N ILE A 132 44.58 24.70 -7.81
CA ILE A 132 43.30 24.09 -8.17
C ILE A 132 43.12 22.86 -7.26
N LEU A 133 41.97 22.74 -6.60
CA LEU A 133 41.67 21.59 -5.76
C LEU A 133 41.22 20.41 -6.62
N ASP A 134 41.91 19.28 -6.50
CA ASP A 134 41.55 18.04 -7.18
C ASP A 134 40.50 17.24 -6.40
N PHE A 135 39.70 16.46 -7.13
CA PHE A 135 38.68 15.56 -6.59
C PHE A 135 38.98 14.12 -7.07
N PRO A 136 39.94 13.42 -6.45
CA PRO A 136 40.21 12.02 -6.74
C PRO A 136 39.04 11.14 -6.32
N HIS A 137 38.76 10.12 -7.13
CA HIS A 137 37.71 9.14 -6.86
C HIS A 137 38.02 8.37 -5.58
N LEU A 138 36.99 8.09 -4.79
CA LEU A 138 37.11 7.44 -3.48
C LEU A 138 37.77 6.06 -3.57
N ASP A 139 37.51 5.34 -4.66
CA ASP A 139 37.85 3.92 -4.79
C ASP A 139 38.76 3.58 -5.98
N HIS A 140 39.07 4.57 -6.83
CA HIS A 140 39.82 4.39 -8.07
C HIS A 140 40.96 5.40 -8.10
N GLU A 141 42.18 4.94 -7.81
CA GLU A 141 43.36 5.81 -7.64
C GLU A 141 43.68 6.66 -8.88
N GLU A 142 43.36 6.16 -10.08
CA GLU A 142 43.66 6.84 -11.34
C GLU A 142 42.55 7.77 -11.84
N GLN A 143 41.39 7.82 -11.16
CA GLN A 143 40.23 8.57 -11.64
C GLN A 143 40.08 9.90 -10.89
N LEU A 144 40.02 10.99 -11.66
CA LEU A 144 39.73 12.34 -11.17
C LEU A 144 38.36 12.80 -11.67
N LEU A 145 37.71 13.72 -10.96
CA LEU A 145 36.43 14.32 -11.39
C LEU A 145 36.50 14.93 -12.80
N GLU A 146 37.64 15.52 -13.19
CA GLU A 146 37.85 16.07 -14.53
C GLU A 146 37.81 15.02 -15.64
N ASN A 147 38.13 13.76 -15.30
CA ASN A 147 38.16 12.63 -16.22
C ASN A 147 36.88 11.78 -16.12
N TRP A 148 35.88 12.21 -15.33
CA TRP A 148 34.66 11.44 -15.11
C TRP A 148 33.84 11.27 -16.40
N ASN A 149 33.31 12.37 -16.92
CA ASN A 149 32.68 12.45 -18.23
C ASN A 149 32.61 13.92 -18.67
N PRO A 150 33.22 14.32 -19.80
CA PRO A 150 33.30 15.71 -20.23
C PRO A 150 31.94 16.33 -20.59
N GLU A 151 30.90 15.52 -20.84
CA GLU A 151 29.54 16.00 -21.11
C GLU A 151 28.78 16.37 -19.82
N LEU A 152 29.21 15.83 -18.68
CA LEU A 152 28.58 16.10 -17.38
C LEU A 152 29.04 17.44 -16.83
N LYS A 153 28.10 18.17 -16.24
CA LYS A 153 28.37 19.41 -15.52
C LYS A 153 28.00 19.21 -14.05
N PRO A 154 28.97 19.00 -13.16
CA PRO A 154 28.72 18.91 -11.73
C PRO A 154 28.01 20.17 -11.22
N THR A 155 26.91 19.97 -10.49
CA THR A 155 26.09 21.07 -9.95
C THR A 155 26.05 21.09 -8.43
N CYS A 156 26.36 19.97 -7.78
CA CYS A 156 26.29 19.79 -6.33
C CYS A 156 27.49 18.99 -5.84
N ALA A 157 28.06 19.38 -4.69
CA ALA A 157 29.04 18.60 -3.95
C ALA A 157 28.79 18.71 -2.45
N ALA A 158 28.61 17.57 -1.77
CA ALA A 158 28.37 17.51 -0.33
C ALA A 158 29.46 16.67 0.36
N ALA A 159 30.24 17.30 1.23
CA ALA A 159 31.28 16.68 2.02
C ALA A 159 30.69 16.00 3.26
N TYR A 160 31.23 14.84 3.62
CA TYR A 160 30.81 14.05 4.77
C TYR A 160 31.58 14.56 5.99
N ILE A 161 31.03 15.53 6.71
CA ILE A 161 31.71 16.12 7.87
C ILE A 161 31.53 15.27 9.13
N GLY A 162 32.45 15.44 10.07
CA GLY A 162 32.50 14.68 11.33
C GLY A 162 31.68 15.27 12.48
N ALA A 163 31.86 14.68 13.66
CA ALA A 163 31.08 14.87 14.88
C ALA A 163 31.48 16.11 15.70
N TRP A 164 32.64 16.74 15.47
CA TRP A 164 33.14 17.79 16.35
C TRP A 164 32.32 19.08 16.35
N GLY A 165 31.61 19.38 15.24
CA GLY A 165 30.61 20.44 15.23
C GLY A 165 29.43 20.15 16.16
N ILE A 166 28.97 18.89 16.20
CA ILE A 166 27.90 18.44 17.10
C ILE A 166 28.36 18.55 18.56
N VAL A 167 29.59 18.14 18.88
CA VAL A 167 30.16 18.26 20.23
C VAL A 167 30.21 19.74 20.67
N ALA A 168 30.66 20.64 19.79
CA ALA A 168 30.72 22.06 20.08
C ALA A 168 29.31 22.67 20.31
N ALA A 169 28.33 22.30 19.47
CA ALA A 169 26.94 22.73 19.66
C ALA A 169 26.37 22.27 21.01
N LEU A 170 26.59 21.01 21.40
CA LEU A 170 26.13 20.48 22.69
C LEU A 170 26.83 21.16 23.89
N LYS A 171 28.12 21.52 23.76
CA LYS A 171 28.85 22.29 24.80
C LYS A 171 28.29 23.70 25.00
N GLU A 172 27.78 24.33 23.94
CA GLU A 172 27.08 25.62 24.01
C GLU A 172 25.61 25.49 24.44
N GLY A 173 25.16 24.28 24.80
CA GLY A 173 23.84 24.05 25.37
C GLY A 173 22.74 23.77 24.36
N ALA A 174 23.06 23.41 23.11
CA ALA A 174 22.05 23.08 22.11
C ALA A 174 21.11 21.93 22.58
N ASP A 175 19.82 22.07 22.29
CA ASP A 175 18.79 21.04 22.48
C ASP A 175 18.49 20.30 21.18
N ILE A 176 18.49 21.02 20.06
CA ILE A 176 18.25 20.48 18.72
C ILE A 176 19.39 20.90 17.81
N ILE A 177 20.03 19.94 17.16
CA ILE A 177 21.15 20.15 16.25
C ILE A 177 20.76 19.68 14.85
N ILE A 178 20.73 20.63 13.92
CA ILE A 178 20.43 20.39 12.52
C ILE A 178 21.73 20.39 11.72
N CYS A 179 22.06 19.25 11.13
CA CYS A 179 23.21 19.08 10.26
C CYS A 179 22.76 19.04 8.79
N GLY A 180 23.64 19.48 7.88
CA GLY A 180 23.60 19.06 6.49
C GLY A 180 24.17 17.64 6.34
N ARG A 181 25.09 17.41 5.39
CA ARG A 181 25.78 16.11 5.26
C ARG A 181 26.87 15.92 6.32
N VAL A 182 26.49 15.32 7.45
CA VAL A 182 27.42 14.60 8.33
C VAL A 182 27.53 13.14 7.90
N THR A 183 28.54 12.42 8.39
CA THR A 183 28.50 10.96 8.26
C THR A 183 27.34 10.38 9.07
N ASP A 184 26.80 9.25 8.64
CA ASP A 184 25.56 8.69 9.18
C ASP A 184 25.71 8.31 10.68
N ALA A 185 26.91 7.90 11.08
CA ALA A 185 27.26 7.60 12.48
C ALA A 185 27.73 8.81 13.31
N SER A 186 28.12 9.95 12.71
CA SER A 186 28.64 11.12 13.44
C SER A 186 27.64 11.72 14.46
N PRO A 187 26.31 11.70 14.27
CA PRO A 187 25.34 12.04 15.31
C PRO A 187 25.53 11.26 16.62
N VAL A 188 25.80 9.96 16.50
CA VAL A 188 26.03 9.07 17.65
C VAL A 188 27.41 9.31 18.28
N ILE A 189 28.45 9.46 17.46
CA ILE A 189 29.81 9.79 17.92
C ILE A 189 29.80 11.12 18.69
N GLY A 190 29.15 12.15 18.15
CA GLY A 190 29.10 13.48 18.74
C GLY A 190 28.36 13.51 20.08
N ALA A 191 27.23 12.79 20.17
CA ALA A 191 26.51 12.61 21.42
C ALA A 191 27.36 11.92 22.50
N ALA A 192 28.02 10.81 22.15
CA ALA A 192 28.85 10.04 23.07
C ALA A 192 30.08 10.82 23.53
N ALA A 193 30.78 11.49 22.61
CA ALA A 193 31.96 12.28 22.93
C ALA A 193 31.63 13.47 23.83
N TRP A 194 30.48 14.15 23.62
CA TRP A 194 30.01 15.19 24.51
C TRP A 194 29.66 14.64 25.91
N TRP A 195 28.87 13.56 25.97
CA TRP A 195 28.37 12.99 27.22
C TRP A 195 29.50 12.55 28.16
N TYR A 196 30.51 11.86 27.61
CA TYR A 196 31.66 11.37 28.39
C TYR A 196 32.86 12.31 28.42
N GLY A 197 32.81 13.43 27.70
CA GLY A 197 33.92 14.38 27.60
C GLY A 197 35.15 13.79 26.89
N TRP A 198 34.94 12.91 25.91
CA TRP A 198 36.04 12.32 25.14
C TRP A 198 36.76 13.37 24.28
N SER A 199 38.07 13.19 24.11
CA SER A 199 38.90 14.02 23.23
C SER A 199 38.93 13.46 21.81
N GLU A 200 39.43 14.25 20.84
CA GLU A 200 39.69 13.83 19.46
C GLU A 200 40.63 12.61 19.35
N GLN A 201 41.39 12.32 20.41
CA GLN A 201 42.36 11.22 20.45
C GLN A 201 41.84 10.01 21.24
N ALA A 202 40.57 10.02 21.68
CA ALA A 202 39.92 8.88 22.33
C ALA A 202 39.49 7.83 21.30
N TYR A 203 40.44 7.38 20.47
CA TYR A 203 40.14 6.63 19.25
C TYR A 203 39.34 5.35 19.51
N ASP A 204 39.70 4.56 20.53
CA ASP A 204 38.98 3.32 20.85
C ASP A 204 37.50 3.60 21.20
N GLN A 205 37.24 4.65 21.97
CA GLN A 205 35.89 5.05 22.35
C GLN A 205 35.09 5.57 21.15
N LEU A 206 35.71 6.42 20.32
CA LEU A 206 35.11 6.96 19.10
C LEU A 206 34.81 5.84 18.09
N ALA A 207 35.69 4.85 17.96
CA ALA A 207 35.49 3.68 17.10
C ALA A 207 34.31 2.83 17.58
N GLY A 208 34.17 2.63 18.89
CA GLY A 208 32.99 1.96 19.45
C GLY A 208 31.68 2.72 19.16
N ALA A 209 31.68 4.05 19.32
CA ALA A 209 30.53 4.89 18.99
C ALA A 209 30.22 4.94 17.48
N LEU A 210 31.24 4.89 16.61
CA LEU A 210 31.07 4.74 15.16
C LEU A 210 30.28 3.47 14.83
N ILE A 211 30.64 2.34 15.44
CA ILE A 211 29.93 1.08 15.24
C ILE A 211 28.53 1.10 15.85
N ALA A 212 28.35 1.71 17.02
CA ALA A 212 27.01 1.91 17.59
C ALA A 212 26.12 2.73 16.64
N GLY A 213 26.66 3.78 16.01
CA GLY A 213 25.98 4.59 15.00
C GLY A 213 25.57 3.78 13.77
N HIS A 214 26.53 3.07 13.18
CA HIS A 214 26.32 2.18 12.02
C HIS A 214 25.20 1.14 12.27
N LEU A 215 25.13 0.62 13.50
CA LEU A 215 24.11 -0.36 13.85
C LEU A 215 22.71 0.24 13.95
N ILE A 216 22.57 1.47 14.43
CA ILE A 216 21.23 2.07 14.66
C ILE A 216 20.74 3.00 13.53
N GLU A 217 21.63 3.47 12.64
CA GLU A 217 21.30 4.48 11.61
C GLU A 217 20.26 4.01 10.60
N CYS A 218 20.33 2.75 10.12
CA CYS A 218 19.33 2.18 9.20
C CYS A 218 18.02 1.74 9.89
N GLY A 219 17.80 2.17 11.14
CA GLY A 219 16.57 1.98 11.87
C GLY A 219 16.21 0.50 12.06
N PRO A 220 15.05 0.00 11.58
CA PRO A 220 14.55 -1.34 11.91
C PRO A 220 15.41 -2.53 11.46
N TYR A 221 16.52 -2.32 10.73
CA TYR A 221 17.40 -3.42 10.34
C TYR A 221 18.06 -4.10 11.56
N ALA A 222 18.44 -3.32 12.57
CA ALA A 222 18.92 -3.88 13.85
C ALA A 222 17.81 -4.55 14.68
N THR A 223 16.53 -4.32 14.35
CA THR A 223 15.37 -4.94 15.01
C THR A 223 14.70 -6.03 14.16
N GLY A 224 15.41 -6.55 13.15
CA GLY A 224 15.04 -7.76 12.41
C GLY A 224 14.56 -7.56 10.97
N ALA A 225 14.41 -6.32 10.49
CA ALA A 225 14.17 -6.10 9.06
C ALA A 225 15.41 -6.46 8.23
N ASN A 226 15.18 -6.97 7.02
CA ASN A 226 16.23 -7.32 6.06
C ASN A 226 17.28 -8.33 6.58
N PHE A 227 16.91 -9.14 7.57
CA PHE A 227 17.72 -10.23 8.10
C PHE A 227 17.35 -11.55 7.40
N SER A 228 18.33 -12.25 6.81
CA SER A 228 18.09 -13.52 6.09
C SER A 228 17.54 -14.66 6.97
N GLY A 229 17.69 -14.59 8.30
CA GLY A 229 17.12 -15.54 9.26
C GLY A 229 15.72 -15.17 9.80
N PHE A 230 14.98 -14.32 9.10
CA PHE A 230 13.70 -13.77 9.55
C PHE A 230 12.57 -14.79 9.83
N LYS A 231 12.60 -15.98 9.20
CA LYS A 231 11.45 -16.90 9.13
C LYS A 231 10.87 -17.26 10.50
N GLN A 232 11.73 -17.51 11.47
CA GLN A 232 11.32 -17.88 12.84
C GLN A 232 10.70 -16.71 13.64
N PHE A 233 10.81 -15.47 13.12
CA PHE A 233 10.34 -14.25 13.77
C PHE A 233 9.17 -13.60 13.02
N LEU A 234 8.57 -14.27 12.03
CA LEU A 234 7.53 -13.68 11.17
C LEU A 234 6.39 -12.96 11.94
N PRO A 235 5.85 -13.49 13.05
CA PRO A 235 4.83 -12.79 13.84
C PRO A 235 5.33 -11.48 14.46
N ASP A 236 6.61 -11.44 14.86
CA ASP A 236 7.26 -10.29 15.51
C ASP A 236 7.75 -9.23 14.51
N LEU A 237 7.83 -9.57 13.22
CA LEU A 237 8.34 -8.68 12.16
C LEU A 237 7.24 -7.81 11.53
N VAL A 238 6.41 -7.18 12.36
CA VAL A 238 5.34 -6.27 11.95
C VAL A 238 5.37 -5.01 12.80
N ASP A 239 5.35 -3.82 12.18
CA ASP A 239 5.45 -2.54 12.89
C ASP A 239 6.68 -2.46 13.83
N LEU A 240 7.84 -2.71 13.22
CA LEU A 240 9.12 -2.85 13.91
C LEU A 240 9.52 -1.58 14.67
N ALA A 241 10.05 -1.79 15.87
CA ALA A 241 10.68 -0.74 16.65
C ALA A 241 11.95 -0.22 15.95
N PHE A 242 12.27 1.04 16.20
CA PHE A 242 13.62 1.53 15.95
C PHE A 242 14.56 1.13 17.10
N PRO A 243 15.85 0.90 16.81
CA PRO A 243 16.81 0.45 17.80
C PRO A 243 17.25 1.58 18.73
N VAL A 244 17.74 1.17 19.89
CA VAL A 244 18.39 2.02 20.90
C VAL A 244 19.79 1.46 21.15
N ALA A 245 20.79 2.33 21.13
CA ALA A 245 22.15 2.02 21.57
C ALA A 245 22.38 2.54 23.00
N GLU A 246 22.81 1.67 23.90
CA GLU A 246 23.29 2.02 25.24
C GLU A 246 24.82 2.01 25.23
N ILE A 247 25.43 3.17 25.03
CA ILE A 247 26.89 3.31 24.89
C ILE A 247 27.52 3.40 26.28
N MET A 248 28.59 2.64 26.51
CA MET A 248 29.37 2.65 27.74
C MET A 248 30.56 3.63 27.64
N PRO A 249 31.15 4.05 28.78
CA PRO A 249 32.34 4.91 28.79
C PRO A 249 33.55 4.35 28.02
N SER A 250 33.60 3.04 27.79
CA SER A 250 34.64 2.36 27.01
C SER A 250 34.44 2.42 25.49
N GLY A 251 33.27 2.87 25.01
CA GLY A 251 32.87 2.81 23.59
C GLY A 251 32.11 1.55 23.20
N SER A 252 32.19 0.46 23.97
CA SER A 252 31.31 -0.70 23.79
C SER A 252 29.85 -0.30 23.99
N CYS A 253 28.90 -1.02 23.39
CA CYS A 253 27.49 -0.69 23.53
C CYS A 253 26.59 -1.93 23.64
N TYR A 254 25.42 -1.75 24.27
CA TYR A 254 24.31 -2.67 24.08
C TYR A 254 23.38 -2.14 23.00
N ILE A 255 22.93 -3.01 22.09
CA ILE A 255 21.83 -2.72 21.18
C ILE A 255 20.56 -3.35 21.74
N THR A 256 19.49 -2.55 21.78
CA THR A 256 18.18 -2.95 22.28
C THR A 256 17.07 -2.24 21.50
N LYS A 257 15.82 -2.46 21.91
CA LYS A 257 14.64 -1.75 21.42
C LYS A 257 13.66 -1.50 22.58
N PRO A 258 12.67 -0.61 22.42
CA PRO A 258 11.57 -0.49 23.37
C PRO A 258 10.77 -1.79 23.51
N ASP A 259 10.45 -2.16 24.75
CA ASP A 259 9.78 -3.43 25.07
C ASP A 259 8.31 -3.44 24.59
N SER A 260 7.67 -2.27 24.53
CA SER A 260 6.29 -2.06 24.06
C SER A 260 6.11 -2.24 22.55
N MET A 261 7.19 -2.32 21.79
CA MET A 261 7.17 -2.36 20.33
C MET A 261 7.65 -3.70 19.78
N ASN A 262 7.21 -4.04 18.58
CA ASN A 262 7.60 -5.28 17.89
C ASN A 262 9.05 -5.25 17.36
N GLY A 263 9.51 -6.38 16.85
CA GLY A 263 10.87 -6.60 16.37
C GLY A 263 11.70 -7.49 17.29
N VAL A 264 12.87 -7.84 16.82
CA VAL A 264 13.79 -8.76 17.50
C VAL A 264 15.18 -8.15 17.47
N VAL A 265 15.89 -8.17 18.59
CA VAL A 265 17.32 -7.82 18.65
C VAL A 265 18.08 -9.05 19.16
N ASN A 266 18.96 -9.61 18.33
CA ASN A 266 19.76 -10.79 18.67
C ASN A 266 21.13 -10.75 17.98
N GLN A 267 22.04 -11.61 18.42
CA GLN A 267 23.38 -11.66 17.87
C GLN A 267 23.41 -11.74 16.33
N PHE A 268 22.58 -12.57 15.71
CA PHE A 268 22.63 -12.79 14.26
C PHE A 268 22.11 -11.61 13.45
N ASN A 269 21.07 -10.92 13.92
CA ASN A 269 20.56 -9.75 13.21
C ASN A 269 21.45 -8.53 13.40
N ILE A 270 22.12 -8.38 14.55
CA ILE A 270 23.14 -7.35 14.75
C ILE A 270 24.39 -7.65 13.90
N THR A 271 24.81 -8.91 13.79
CA THR A 271 25.86 -9.32 12.84
C THR A 271 25.46 -9.00 11.40
N SER A 272 24.20 -9.29 11.03
CA SER A 272 23.65 -8.94 9.72
C SER A 272 23.75 -7.44 9.47
N GLN A 273 23.28 -6.59 10.38
CA GLN A 273 23.35 -5.13 10.22
C GLN A 273 24.79 -4.61 10.20
N LEU A 274 25.70 -5.18 10.99
CA LEU A 274 27.12 -4.78 10.95
C LEU A 274 27.72 -4.98 9.55
N LEU A 275 27.42 -6.10 8.89
CA LEU A 275 27.97 -6.46 7.57
C LEU A 275 27.38 -5.62 6.42
N TYR A 276 26.30 -4.87 6.65
CA TYR A 276 25.71 -3.95 5.68
C TYR A 276 26.68 -2.78 5.36
N GLU A 277 26.84 -2.42 4.09
CA GLU A 277 27.66 -1.29 3.59
C GLU A 277 29.14 -1.24 4.03
N LEU A 278 29.61 -2.30 4.68
CA LEU A 278 30.96 -2.40 5.15
C LEU A 278 31.97 -2.51 3.99
N GLN A 279 33.04 -1.72 4.06
CA GLN A 279 34.10 -1.65 3.05
C GLN A 279 35.32 -2.54 3.39
N GLY A 280 35.20 -3.46 4.35
CA GLY A 280 36.27 -4.33 4.83
C GLY A 280 36.50 -4.16 6.34
N GLN A 281 37.69 -4.55 6.82
CA GLN A 281 38.02 -4.51 8.25
C GLN A 281 38.24 -3.10 8.82
N MET A 282 38.58 -2.14 7.95
CA MET A 282 38.83 -0.75 8.34
C MET A 282 37.64 0.12 7.92
N TYR A 283 36.86 0.58 8.89
CA TYR A 283 35.78 1.53 8.68
C TYR A 283 36.33 2.95 8.79
N LEU A 284 36.45 3.64 7.65
CA LEU A 284 36.90 5.03 7.59
C LEU A 284 35.78 6.02 7.95
N ASN A 285 36.08 6.95 8.85
CA ASN A 285 35.23 8.09 9.20
C ASN A 285 36.12 9.34 9.41
N PRO A 286 35.66 10.58 9.12
CA PRO A 286 36.43 11.80 9.34
C PRO A 286 36.87 12.04 10.79
N ASP A 287 36.20 11.43 11.76
CA ASP A 287 36.51 11.56 13.19
C ASP A 287 37.50 10.48 13.69
N VAL A 288 37.41 9.27 13.15
CA VAL A 288 38.18 8.09 13.59
C VAL A 288 38.18 7.02 12.51
N VAL A 289 39.16 6.12 12.51
CA VAL A 289 39.06 4.86 11.76
C VAL A 289 38.86 3.71 12.73
N ALA A 290 37.80 2.91 12.54
CA ALA A 290 37.57 1.72 13.33
C ALA A 290 38.12 0.46 12.64
N ASP A 291 39.05 -0.22 13.30
CA ASP A 291 39.39 -1.61 13.03
C ASP A 291 38.36 -2.51 13.75
N ILE A 292 37.62 -3.27 12.94
CA ILE A 292 36.57 -4.17 13.38
C ILE A 292 36.92 -5.64 13.15
N ALA A 293 38.18 -5.98 12.82
CA ALA A 293 38.59 -7.37 12.62
C ALA A 293 38.34 -8.25 13.86
N SER A 294 38.43 -7.66 15.06
CA SER A 294 38.25 -8.35 16.35
C SER A 294 36.88 -8.12 17.00
N ILE A 295 35.91 -7.54 16.28
CA ILE A 295 34.58 -7.23 16.83
C ILE A 295 33.87 -8.48 17.37
N ARG A 296 33.18 -8.34 18.50
CA ARG A 296 32.36 -9.37 19.14
C ARG A 296 30.94 -8.89 19.26
N ILE A 297 29.98 -9.78 18.97
CA ILE A 297 28.54 -9.54 19.11
C ILE A 297 28.00 -10.72 19.91
N GLU A 298 27.46 -10.46 21.10
CA GLU A 298 27.12 -11.49 22.07
C GLU A 298 25.74 -11.23 22.69
N ASN A 299 24.87 -12.24 22.73
CA ASN A 299 23.62 -12.15 23.47
C ASN A 299 23.93 -12.06 24.98
N THR A 300 23.27 -11.15 25.71
CA THR A 300 23.56 -10.98 27.15
C THR A 300 22.71 -11.88 28.06
N GLY A 301 21.93 -12.80 27.49
CA GLY A 301 20.91 -13.59 28.21
C GLY A 301 19.60 -12.84 28.50
N ARG A 302 19.56 -11.52 28.32
CA ARG A 302 18.31 -10.74 28.31
C ARG A 302 17.73 -10.72 26.90
N GLN A 303 16.40 -10.85 26.79
CA GLN A 303 15.73 -10.77 25.49
C GLN A 303 15.91 -9.38 24.86
N ASN A 304 16.10 -9.35 23.54
CA ASN A 304 16.28 -8.12 22.76
C ASN A 304 17.46 -7.26 23.22
N HIS A 305 18.53 -7.87 23.70
CA HIS A 305 19.67 -7.15 24.28
C HIS A 305 20.99 -7.83 23.91
N VAL A 306 21.80 -7.12 23.12
CA VAL A 306 23.03 -7.65 22.51
C VAL A 306 24.20 -6.74 22.84
N LEU A 307 25.29 -7.30 23.36
CA LEU A 307 26.54 -6.60 23.59
C LEU A 307 27.37 -6.58 22.30
N VAL A 308 27.89 -5.40 21.96
CA VAL A 308 28.85 -5.19 20.88
C VAL A 308 30.13 -4.59 21.46
N SER A 309 31.27 -5.22 21.18
CA SER A 309 32.58 -4.82 21.73
C SER A 309 33.75 -5.22 20.83
N GLY A 310 34.97 -4.84 21.20
CA GLY A 310 36.19 -5.30 20.54
C GLY A 310 36.67 -4.47 19.34
N CYS A 311 36.07 -3.30 19.11
CA CYS A 311 36.53 -2.35 18.09
C CYS A 311 37.79 -1.62 18.58
N LYS A 312 38.72 -1.32 17.66
CA LYS A 312 39.93 -0.54 17.94
C LYS A 312 39.99 0.69 17.05
N GLY A 313 40.38 1.82 17.64
CA GLY A 313 40.42 3.09 16.92
C GLY A 313 41.82 3.47 16.46
N SER A 314 41.89 4.13 15.31
CA SER A 314 43.09 4.76 14.77
C SER A 314 42.80 6.21 14.34
N PRO A 315 43.83 7.06 14.16
CA PRO A 315 43.65 8.44 13.70
C PRO A 315 42.82 8.53 12.41
N PRO A 316 41.97 9.56 12.23
CA PRO A 316 41.19 9.71 11.01
C PRO A 316 42.06 9.93 9.76
N PRO A 317 41.53 9.68 8.55
CA PRO A 317 42.18 10.04 7.31
C PRO A 317 42.37 11.57 7.17
N PRO A 318 43.41 12.06 6.48
CA PRO A 318 43.57 13.49 6.20
C PRO A 318 42.50 14.05 5.24
N THR A 319 41.74 13.17 4.60
CA THR A 319 40.69 13.49 3.64
C THR A 319 39.33 13.01 4.14
N THR A 320 38.24 13.61 3.67
CA THR A 320 36.89 13.08 3.83
C THR A 320 36.21 12.82 2.49
N LYS A 321 35.19 11.97 2.50
CA LYS A 321 34.35 11.67 1.34
C LYS A 321 33.56 12.91 0.93
N VAL A 322 33.43 13.12 -0.37
CA VAL A 322 32.54 14.11 -0.98
C VAL A 322 31.69 13.40 -2.02
N MET A 323 30.37 13.61 -1.95
CA MET A 323 29.48 13.16 -3.00
C MET A 323 29.28 14.29 -4.02
N VAL A 324 29.84 14.14 -5.23
CA VAL A 324 29.62 15.06 -6.35
C VAL A 324 28.51 14.52 -7.26
N ALA A 325 27.55 15.37 -7.64
CA ALA A 325 26.44 14.97 -8.51
C ALA A 325 26.33 15.88 -9.75
N ALA A 326 25.97 15.28 -10.88
CA ALA A 326 25.71 15.97 -12.13
C ALA A 326 24.42 15.42 -12.80
N PRO A 327 23.65 16.26 -13.51
CA PRO A 327 22.53 15.78 -14.32
C PRO A 327 23.01 14.74 -15.35
N GLY A 328 22.54 13.50 -15.24
CA GLY A 328 22.95 12.38 -16.09
C GLY A 328 22.21 12.33 -17.43
N GLY A 329 20.99 12.85 -17.47
CA GLY A 329 20.13 12.83 -18.65
C GLY A 329 18.75 12.30 -18.31
N TRP A 330 18.19 11.48 -19.18
CA TRP A 330 16.81 11.02 -19.11
C TRP A 330 16.74 9.50 -19.26
N GLN A 331 15.87 8.87 -18.48
CA GLN A 331 15.65 7.44 -18.50
C GLN A 331 14.18 7.09 -18.67
N VAL A 332 13.95 5.92 -19.23
CA VAL A 332 12.63 5.30 -19.43
C VAL A 332 12.75 3.80 -19.26
N GLU A 333 11.66 3.18 -18.86
CA GLU A 333 11.58 1.75 -18.77
C GLU A 333 10.19 1.23 -19.06
N THR A 334 10.14 -0.03 -19.49
CA THR A 334 8.93 -0.83 -19.51
C THR A 334 9.29 -2.27 -19.21
N THR A 335 8.28 -3.09 -19.04
CA THR A 335 8.45 -4.45 -18.63
C THR A 335 7.56 -5.34 -19.46
N TYR A 336 8.14 -6.21 -20.26
CA TYR A 336 7.43 -7.32 -20.89
C TYR A 336 7.32 -8.47 -19.90
N TYR A 337 6.33 -9.32 -20.07
CA TYR A 337 6.32 -10.57 -19.33
C TYR A 337 6.09 -11.72 -20.30
N ILE A 338 6.53 -12.89 -19.89
CA ILE A 338 6.65 -14.06 -20.75
C ILE A 338 6.23 -15.26 -19.92
N ASN A 339 5.37 -16.10 -20.49
CA ASN A 339 4.87 -17.28 -19.81
C ASN A 339 4.58 -18.43 -20.79
N GLY A 340 4.30 -19.61 -20.24
CA GLY A 340 4.11 -20.84 -21.01
C GLY A 340 5.44 -21.43 -21.49
N LEU A 341 5.40 -22.26 -22.53
CA LEU A 341 6.59 -22.92 -23.08
C LEU A 341 7.57 -21.92 -23.73
N ASP A 342 8.82 -22.32 -23.88
CA ASP A 342 9.85 -21.62 -24.67
C ASP A 342 10.12 -20.18 -24.23
N VAL A 343 10.08 -19.91 -22.93
CA VAL A 343 10.31 -18.57 -22.35
C VAL A 343 11.58 -17.91 -22.92
N GLN A 344 12.67 -18.68 -23.02
CA GLN A 344 13.95 -18.17 -23.53
C GLN A 344 13.87 -17.78 -25.01
N ALA A 345 13.23 -18.60 -25.85
CA ALA A 345 13.06 -18.29 -27.27
C ALA A 345 12.18 -17.06 -27.49
N LYS A 346 11.10 -16.92 -26.70
CA LYS A 346 10.23 -15.73 -26.73
C LYS A 346 10.97 -14.46 -26.31
N ALA A 347 11.78 -14.55 -25.26
CA ALA A 347 12.63 -13.44 -24.81
C ALA A 347 13.65 -13.05 -25.89
N GLN A 348 14.27 -14.05 -26.53
CA GLN A 348 15.24 -13.82 -27.60
C GLN A 348 14.61 -13.17 -28.83
N MET A 349 13.44 -13.63 -29.26
CA MET A 349 12.66 -13.00 -30.34
C MET A 349 12.40 -11.53 -30.02
N MET A 350 11.97 -11.23 -28.79
CA MET A 350 11.71 -9.85 -28.39
C MET A 350 12.97 -8.99 -28.39
N LYS A 351 14.08 -9.50 -27.84
CA LYS A 351 15.38 -8.79 -27.85
C LYS A 351 15.82 -8.45 -29.28
N GLN A 352 15.66 -9.36 -30.24
CA GLN A 352 16.00 -9.12 -31.64
C GLN A 352 15.12 -8.03 -32.28
N GLN A 353 13.81 -8.05 -31.99
CA GLN A 353 12.88 -7.01 -32.47
C GLN A 353 13.23 -5.63 -31.90
N LEU A 354 13.58 -5.57 -30.61
CA LEU A 354 14.02 -4.35 -29.93
C LEU A 354 15.33 -3.82 -30.51
N GLN A 355 16.32 -4.68 -30.75
CA GLN A 355 17.58 -4.31 -31.38
C GLN A 355 17.36 -3.73 -32.78
N ASN A 356 16.48 -4.34 -33.58
CA ASN A 356 16.18 -3.85 -34.91
C ASN A 356 15.50 -2.48 -34.89
N ILE A 357 14.43 -2.32 -34.09
CA ILE A 357 13.65 -1.09 -34.07
C ILE A 357 14.40 0.10 -33.46
N PHE A 358 15.40 -0.17 -32.62
CA PHE A 358 16.24 0.86 -32.01
C PHE A 358 17.63 0.99 -32.63
N SER A 359 17.90 0.35 -33.77
CA SER A 359 19.23 0.35 -34.44
C SER A 359 19.77 1.74 -34.83
N GLY A 360 18.95 2.79 -34.80
CA GLY A 360 19.35 4.18 -35.03
C GLY A 360 19.00 5.15 -33.89
N SER A 361 18.66 4.64 -32.70
CA SER A 361 18.37 5.51 -31.55
C SER A 361 19.64 6.17 -31.02
N GLN A 362 19.47 7.30 -30.33
CA GLN A 362 20.56 8.02 -29.66
C GLN A 362 20.56 7.71 -28.15
N PHE A 363 20.34 6.45 -27.81
CA PHE A 363 20.37 6.01 -26.42
C PHE A 363 21.83 5.92 -25.95
N SER A 364 22.14 6.55 -24.81
CA SER A 364 23.42 6.36 -24.12
C SER A 364 23.49 4.99 -23.44
N LYS A 365 22.33 4.38 -23.15
CA LYS A 365 22.23 3.03 -22.59
C LYS A 365 20.96 2.35 -23.06
N PHE A 366 21.05 1.06 -23.35
CA PHE A 366 19.89 0.22 -23.65
C PHE A 366 20.09 -1.16 -23.02
N SER A 367 19.07 -1.65 -22.32
CA SER A 367 19.10 -2.95 -21.66
C SER A 367 17.75 -3.65 -21.83
N ALA A 368 17.79 -4.93 -22.17
CA ALA A 368 16.62 -5.81 -22.23
C ALA A 368 16.96 -7.13 -21.52
N LYS A 369 16.53 -7.28 -20.26
CA LYS A 369 16.95 -8.38 -19.36
C LYS A 369 15.74 -9.16 -18.85
N LEU A 370 15.86 -10.49 -18.87
CA LEU A 370 14.83 -11.42 -18.40
C LEU A 370 15.09 -11.72 -16.92
N TYR A 371 14.04 -11.66 -16.11
CA TYR A 371 14.04 -11.86 -14.66
C TYR A 371 13.05 -12.98 -14.31
N GLY A 372 13.51 -13.95 -13.53
CA GLY A 372 12.78 -15.18 -13.22
C GLY A 372 13.10 -16.32 -14.20
N THR A 373 12.72 -17.53 -13.80
CA THR A 373 12.92 -18.76 -14.59
C THR A 373 11.58 -19.41 -14.93
N GLN A 374 11.55 -20.17 -16.02
CA GLN A 374 10.36 -20.93 -16.39
C GLN A 374 10.08 -21.98 -15.32
N ILE A 375 8.84 -22.02 -14.83
CA ILE A 375 8.38 -23.06 -13.90
C ILE A 375 7.67 -24.14 -14.72
N ASP A 376 8.04 -25.40 -14.46
CA ASP A 376 7.36 -26.55 -15.06
C ASP A 376 5.96 -26.72 -14.46
N ASN A 377 4.96 -26.85 -15.35
CA ASN A 377 3.55 -27.02 -15.01
C ASN A 377 3.07 -26.10 -13.86
N PRO A 378 3.15 -24.76 -14.04
CA PRO A 378 2.89 -23.83 -12.96
C PRO A 378 1.40 -23.88 -12.55
N SER A 379 1.13 -23.91 -11.24
CA SER A 379 -0.23 -24.00 -10.68
C SER A 379 -1.17 -22.85 -11.07
N SER A 380 -0.60 -21.77 -11.60
CA SER A 380 -1.34 -20.67 -12.21
C SER A 380 -0.47 -19.99 -13.26
N GLN A 381 -1.12 -19.21 -14.11
CA GLN A 381 -0.40 -18.34 -15.04
C GLN A 381 0.57 -17.39 -14.35
N GLN A 382 0.20 -16.86 -13.17
CA GLN A 382 1.06 -15.95 -12.40
C GLN A 382 2.35 -16.66 -11.96
N ALA A 383 2.22 -17.90 -11.47
CA ALA A 383 3.37 -18.70 -11.04
C ALA A 383 4.36 -18.97 -12.18
N GLY A 384 3.88 -19.12 -13.42
CA GLY A 384 4.72 -19.39 -14.60
C GLY A 384 5.19 -18.15 -15.37
N THR A 385 4.95 -16.94 -14.87
CA THR A 385 5.26 -15.70 -15.60
C THR A 385 6.60 -15.13 -15.16
N VAL A 386 7.50 -14.93 -16.12
CA VAL A 386 8.78 -14.24 -15.94
C VAL A 386 8.74 -12.86 -16.59
N MET A 387 9.68 -12.00 -16.25
CA MET A 387 9.64 -10.58 -16.57
C MET A 387 10.82 -10.17 -17.46
N LEU A 388 10.59 -9.69 -18.68
CA LEU A 388 11.61 -9.07 -19.53
C LEU A 388 11.56 -7.53 -19.40
N ARG A 389 12.39 -6.95 -18.54
CA ARG A 389 12.50 -5.49 -18.39
C ARG A 389 13.30 -4.89 -19.55
N VAL A 390 12.79 -3.81 -20.13
CA VAL A 390 13.44 -3.01 -21.16
C VAL A 390 13.66 -1.60 -20.63
N PHE A 391 14.91 -1.18 -20.56
CA PHE A 391 15.37 0.06 -19.97
C PHE A 391 16.23 0.82 -20.97
N ALA A 392 16.11 2.14 -21.01
CA ALA A 392 16.98 2.99 -21.81
C ALA A 392 17.30 4.30 -21.10
N GLN A 393 18.49 4.85 -21.39
CA GLN A 393 18.91 6.20 -21.03
C GLN A 393 19.37 6.96 -22.27
N ALA A 394 19.22 8.28 -22.24
CA ALA A 394 19.79 9.19 -23.23
C ALA A 394 20.19 10.52 -22.57
N ARG A 395 21.18 11.20 -23.15
CA ARG A 395 21.67 12.50 -22.65
C ARG A 395 20.61 13.60 -22.80
N ASN A 396 19.92 13.65 -23.94
CA ASN A 396 18.88 14.63 -24.19
C ASN A 396 17.48 14.03 -24.12
N LYS A 397 16.52 14.79 -23.56
CA LYS A 397 15.11 14.37 -23.44
C LYS A 397 14.50 13.99 -24.78
N LYS A 398 14.82 14.74 -25.84
CA LYS A 398 14.29 14.54 -27.21
C LYS A 398 14.68 13.18 -27.81
N ASP A 399 15.81 12.63 -27.39
CA ASP A 399 16.38 11.39 -27.95
C ASP A 399 15.71 10.14 -27.37
N ILE A 400 14.96 10.30 -26.27
CA ILE A 400 14.25 9.23 -25.56
C ILE A 400 12.77 9.56 -25.33
N ALA A 401 12.26 10.58 -26.03
CA ALA A 401 10.86 10.98 -25.99
C ALA A 401 9.92 9.83 -26.42
N ALA A 402 8.61 10.04 -26.23
CA ALA A 402 7.60 9.03 -26.54
C ALA A 402 7.71 8.51 -27.98
N GLU A 403 8.03 9.37 -28.95
CA GLU A 403 8.21 9.02 -30.36
C GLU A 403 9.45 8.14 -30.63
N LYS A 404 10.44 8.20 -29.74
CA LYS A 404 11.73 7.49 -29.90
C LYS A 404 11.81 6.20 -29.10
N PHE A 405 11.06 6.06 -28.02
CA PHE A 405 11.04 4.85 -27.18
C PHE A 405 9.65 4.20 -27.14
N LYS A 406 8.65 4.93 -26.65
CA LYS A 406 7.31 4.41 -26.35
C LYS A 406 6.54 3.93 -27.58
N ILE A 407 6.47 4.74 -28.65
CA ILE A 407 5.75 4.42 -29.88
C ILE A 407 6.40 3.24 -30.62
N PRO A 408 7.74 3.20 -30.82
CA PRO A 408 8.42 2.03 -31.37
C PRO A 408 8.11 0.74 -30.62
N LEU A 409 8.24 0.73 -29.28
CA LEU A 409 7.91 -0.44 -28.45
C LEU A 409 6.48 -0.91 -28.65
N TYR A 410 5.54 0.03 -28.71
CA TYR A 410 4.13 -0.25 -28.93
C TYR A 410 3.84 -0.91 -30.28
N SER A 411 4.61 -0.56 -31.32
CA SER A 411 4.45 -1.11 -32.65
C SER A 411 4.78 -2.61 -32.74
N LEU A 412 5.60 -3.14 -31.81
CA LEU A 412 5.96 -4.55 -31.75
C LEU A 412 4.78 -5.45 -31.32
N ARG A 413 3.72 -4.89 -30.73
CA ARG A 413 2.63 -5.61 -30.07
C ARG A 413 1.94 -6.68 -30.91
N MET A 414 1.77 -6.44 -32.20
CA MET A 414 1.04 -7.36 -33.09
C MET A 414 1.96 -8.32 -33.88
N GLN A 415 3.28 -8.17 -33.74
CA GLN A 415 4.27 -8.98 -34.48
C GLN A 415 5.24 -9.75 -33.57
N SER A 416 5.07 -9.67 -32.24
CA SER A 416 5.99 -10.26 -31.27
C SER A 416 5.62 -11.70 -30.88
N TYR A 417 6.29 -12.23 -29.85
CA TYR A 417 6.20 -13.62 -29.43
C TYR A 417 4.77 -14.07 -29.07
N PRO A 418 4.46 -15.39 -29.19
CA PRO A 418 3.17 -15.93 -28.79
C PRO A 418 2.88 -15.66 -27.31
N GLY A 419 1.74 -15.03 -27.06
CA GLY A 419 1.38 -14.57 -25.72
C GLY A 419 1.90 -13.18 -25.39
N TYR A 420 2.51 -12.42 -26.31
CA TYR A 420 3.07 -11.06 -26.12
C TYR A 420 2.30 -10.18 -25.15
N HIS A 421 3.07 -9.52 -24.26
CA HIS A 421 2.53 -8.67 -23.22
C HIS A 421 3.52 -7.83 -22.37
N MET A 422 3.21 -6.57 -22.00
CA MET A 422 4.02 -5.62 -21.19
C MET A 422 3.34 -4.69 -20.16
N ASN A 423 3.88 -4.37 -18.99
CA ASN A 423 3.28 -3.47 -17.99
C ASN A 423 2.48 -2.28 -18.58
N LEU A 424 1.22 -2.13 -18.17
CA LEU A 424 0.30 -1.07 -18.62
C LEU A 424 0.53 0.30 -17.97
N ASP A 425 1.42 0.39 -17.00
CA ASP A 425 1.81 1.69 -16.43
C ASP A 425 2.79 2.41 -17.37
N PHE A 426 2.23 3.18 -18.31
CA PHE A 426 3.03 3.88 -19.30
C PHE A 426 3.80 5.09 -18.76
N ARG A 427 3.60 5.46 -17.49
CA ARG A 427 4.33 6.58 -16.86
C ARG A 427 5.82 6.25 -16.75
N THR A 428 6.18 4.97 -16.63
CA THR A 428 7.59 4.54 -16.60
C THR A 428 8.27 4.73 -17.96
N MET A 429 7.49 4.84 -19.05
CA MET A 429 7.97 5.06 -20.41
C MET A 429 8.06 6.55 -20.77
N ASP A 430 7.62 7.45 -19.89
CA ASP A 430 7.77 8.88 -20.07
C ASP A 430 9.14 9.31 -19.51
N PRO A 431 9.94 10.12 -20.23
CA PRO A 431 11.30 10.46 -19.81
C PRO A 431 11.36 11.07 -18.40
N LYS A 432 12.08 10.41 -17.50
CA LYS A 432 12.42 10.89 -16.15
C LYS A 432 13.89 11.29 -16.08
N GLN A 433 14.19 12.44 -15.49
CA GLN A 433 15.57 12.86 -15.28
C GLN A 433 16.24 12.01 -14.20
N PHE A 434 17.51 11.65 -14.42
CA PHE A 434 18.36 10.98 -13.43
C PHE A 434 19.68 11.74 -13.24
N TYR A 435 20.41 11.40 -12.18
CA TYR A 435 21.70 12.00 -11.84
C TYR A 435 22.78 10.94 -11.87
N GLU A 436 23.96 11.33 -12.34
CA GLU A 436 25.16 10.54 -12.10
C GLU A 436 25.86 11.09 -10.87
N ILE A 437 26.57 10.20 -10.18
CA ILE A 437 27.25 10.48 -8.92
C ILE A 437 28.72 10.10 -9.04
N PHE A 438 29.62 10.94 -8.54
CA PHE A 438 31.06 10.73 -8.49
C PHE A 438 31.55 10.81 -7.04
N PRO A 439 31.75 9.67 -6.36
CA PRO A 439 32.25 9.66 -4.99
C PRO A 439 33.73 10.05 -5.02
N ALA A 440 34.05 11.19 -4.43
CA ALA A 440 35.40 11.74 -4.38
C ALA A 440 35.92 11.82 -2.93
N THR A 441 37.18 12.21 -2.79
CA THR A 441 37.75 12.65 -1.52
C THR A 441 38.34 14.05 -1.66
N ILE A 442 38.31 14.84 -0.58
CA ILE A 442 39.02 16.12 -0.47
C ILE A 442 39.73 16.22 0.89
N PRO A 443 40.78 17.03 1.04
CA PRO A 443 41.40 17.30 2.34
C PRO A 443 40.38 17.85 3.34
N GLN A 444 40.38 17.34 4.58
CA GLN A 444 39.48 17.85 5.63
C GLN A 444 39.69 19.36 5.88
N ALA A 445 40.94 19.84 5.72
CA ALA A 445 41.29 21.25 5.87
C ALA A 445 40.72 22.18 4.78
N ALA A 446 40.17 21.63 3.69
CA ALA A 446 39.50 22.42 2.66
C ALA A 446 38.05 22.78 3.03
N ILE A 447 37.51 22.21 4.11
CA ILE A 447 36.13 22.40 4.56
C ILE A 447 36.07 23.52 5.60
N ASN A 448 35.18 24.48 5.38
CA ASN A 448 34.87 25.49 6.40
C ASN A 448 33.81 24.93 7.37
N HIS A 449 34.24 24.08 8.30
CA HIS A 449 33.35 23.45 9.27
C HIS A 449 32.98 24.45 10.37
N GLU A 450 31.70 24.80 10.47
CA GLU A 450 31.20 25.83 11.38
C GLU A 450 29.95 25.37 12.14
N VAL A 451 29.78 25.91 13.34
CA VAL A 451 28.58 25.75 14.17
C VAL A 451 27.95 27.11 14.37
N VAL A 452 26.67 27.23 14.06
CA VAL A 452 25.85 28.41 14.37
C VAL A 452 24.94 28.06 15.54
N VAL A 453 25.12 28.70 16.69
CA VAL A 453 24.34 28.43 17.90
C VAL A 453 24.19 29.71 18.73
N ALA A 454 22.97 30.05 19.13
CA ALA A 454 22.67 31.22 19.96
C ALA A 454 23.32 32.55 19.46
N GLY A 455 23.36 32.75 18.14
CA GLY A 455 23.97 33.94 17.50
C GLY A 455 25.50 33.94 17.45
N LYS A 456 26.17 32.89 17.94
CA LYS A 456 27.61 32.67 17.82
C LYS A 456 27.91 31.79 16.60
N ILE A 457 29.03 32.08 15.95
CA ILE A 457 29.63 31.20 14.93
C ILE A 457 30.93 30.65 15.51
N ILE A 458 31.06 29.33 15.56
CA ILE A 458 32.23 28.63 16.08
C ILE A 458 32.84 27.84 14.93
N SER A 459 34.09 28.15 14.57
CA SER A 459 34.85 27.39 13.59
C SER A 459 35.43 26.13 14.22
N ILE A 460 35.33 25.01 13.53
CA ILE A 460 35.83 23.70 13.95
C ILE A 460 37.10 23.41 13.16
N ALA A 461 38.21 23.25 13.87
CA ALA A 461 39.50 22.93 13.26
C ALA A 461 39.49 21.50 12.66
N PRO A 462 40.24 21.26 11.56
CA PRO A 462 40.43 19.90 11.07
C PRO A 462 41.25 19.06 12.07
N PRO A 463 41.15 17.72 12.04
CA PRO A 463 41.91 16.85 12.93
C PRO A 463 43.42 17.09 12.85
N THR A 464 44.05 17.27 14.02
CA THR A 464 45.49 17.56 14.11
C THR A 464 46.37 16.34 13.88
N LYS A 465 45.87 15.15 14.22
CA LYS A 465 46.54 13.86 13.99
C LYS A 465 45.73 13.06 12.99
N THR A 466 46.33 12.76 11.85
CA THR A 466 45.73 11.98 10.77
C THR A 466 46.68 10.90 10.30
N GLN A 467 46.14 9.89 9.63
CA GLN A 467 46.90 8.79 9.05
C GLN A 467 46.43 8.50 7.62
N HIS A 468 47.35 8.19 6.71
CA HIS A 468 46.98 7.75 5.36
C HIS A 468 46.54 6.28 5.36
N TYR A 469 45.47 6.00 4.62
CA TYR A 469 44.93 4.66 4.42
C TYR A 469 44.90 4.34 2.93
N PRO A 470 45.17 3.08 2.54
CA PRO A 470 45.19 2.70 1.12
C PRO A 470 43.78 2.71 0.54
N VAL A 471 43.66 3.15 -0.72
CA VAL A 471 42.39 3.18 -1.47
C VAL A 471 41.93 1.75 -1.75
N GLN A 472 42.82 0.91 -2.26
CA GLN A 472 42.62 -0.52 -2.34
C GLN A 472 42.71 -1.16 -0.95
N ARG A 473 41.69 -1.95 -0.58
CA ARG A 473 41.66 -2.59 0.73
C ARG A 473 42.48 -3.87 0.73
N PRO A 474 43.06 -4.27 1.88
CA PRO A 474 43.66 -5.59 2.03
C PRO A 474 42.65 -6.66 1.63
N SER A 475 43.08 -7.56 0.75
CA SER A 475 42.25 -8.66 0.25
C SER A 475 43.08 -9.93 0.19
N SER A 476 42.60 -10.99 0.84
CA SER A 476 43.26 -12.29 0.83
C SER A 476 42.26 -13.43 0.93
N GLU A 477 42.67 -14.59 0.41
CA GLU A 477 42.01 -15.86 0.72
C GLU A 477 42.27 -16.27 2.17
N SER A 478 41.58 -17.31 2.63
CA SER A 478 41.79 -17.86 3.98
C SER A 478 43.27 -18.20 4.20
N ALA A 479 43.81 -17.77 5.35
CA ALA A 479 45.20 -18.06 5.71
C ALA A 479 45.45 -19.56 5.98
N SER A 480 44.40 -20.29 6.37
CA SER A 480 44.45 -21.71 6.73
C SER A 480 43.26 -22.46 6.13
N PRO A 481 43.18 -22.60 4.79
CA PRO A 481 42.07 -23.31 4.16
C PRO A 481 42.12 -24.79 4.56
N VAL A 482 40.96 -25.33 4.92
CA VAL A 482 40.77 -26.75 5.20
C VAL A 482 40.30 -27.44 3.92
N ASP A 483 40.87 -28.59 3.60
CA ASP A 483 40.41 -29.39 2.47
C ASP A 483 38.92 -29.77 2.68
N LEU A 484 38.07 -29.33 1.75
CA LEU A 484 36.62 -29.53 1.80
C LEU A 484 36.25 -31.02 1.88
N ALA A 485 37.09 -31.93 1.37
CA ALA A 485 36.88 -33.38 1.45
C ALA A 485 36.98 -33.93 2.88
N THR A 486 37.70 -33.24 3.78
CA THR A 486 37.91 -33.68 5.17
C THR A 486 36.67 -33.50 6.06
N PHE A 487 35.68 -32.73 5.60
CA PHE A 487 34.43 -32.52 6.33
C PHE A 487 33.48 -33.72 6.25
N GLY A 488 33.80 -34.75 5.47
CA GLY A 488 33.03 -35.98 5.33
C GLY A 488 32.08 -35.97 4.13
N PRO A 489 31.12 -36.91 4.08
CA PRO A 489 30.13 -36.97 3.00
C PRO A 489 29.33 -35.67 2.88
N THR A 490 29.08 -35.26 1.63
CA THR A 490 28.40 -34.00 1.32
C THR A 490 27.14 -34.19 0.47
N GLU A 491 26.14 -33.35 0.69
CA GLU A 491 24.91 -33.27 -0.12
C GLU A 491 24.79 -31.88 -0.77
N ARG A 492 24.20 -31.81 -1.97
CA ARG A 492 23.84 -30.53 -2.60
C ARG A 492 22.66 -29.88 -1.87
N ARG A 493 22.88 -28.69 -1.27
CA ARG A 493 21.84 -27.90 -0.57
C ARG A 493 21.97 -26.40 -0.90
N PRO A 494 20.86 -25.61 -0.87
CA PRO A 494 20.94 -24.17 -1.02
C PRO A 494 21.83 -23.58 0.08
N LEU A 495 22.81 -22.74 -0.26
CA LEU A 495 23.78 -22.21 0.71
C LEU A 495 23.11 -21.54 1.94
N GLY A 496 21.94 -20.92 1.74
CA GLY A 496 21.15 -20.27 2.79
C GLY A 496 20.52 -21.21 3.83
N SER A 497 20.64 -22.53 3.69
CA SER A 497 20.16 -23.47 4.73
C SER A 497 21.00 -23.39 6.00
N ILE A 498 22.29 -23.09 5.86
CA ILE A 498 23.28 -23.02 6.96
C ILE A 498 23.82 -21.60 7.12
N VAL A 499 23.98 -20.86 6.01
CA VAL A 499 24.64 -19.57 6.00
C VAL A 499 23.62 -18.43 5.98
N HIS A 500 23.78 -17.47 6.88
CA HIS A 500 23.12 -16.17 6.79
C HIS A 500 23.98 -15.21 5.98
N ALA A 501 23.34 -14.24 5.35
CA ALA A 501 24.05 -13.23 4.59
C ALA A 501 23.39 -11.85 4.70
N ARG A 502 24.19 -10.81 4.48
CA ARG A 502 23.78 -9.41 4.33
C ARG A 502 24.56 -8.73 3.21
N SER A 503 23.86 -7.98 2.36
CA SER A 503 24.43 -7.11 1.32
C SER A 503 23.92 -5.68 1.39
N GLY A 504 24.68 -4.76 0.80
CA GLY A 504 24.33 -3.35 0.68
C GLY A 504 25.14 -2.63 -0.41
N ASP A 505 24.75 -1.39 -0.69
CA ASP A 505 25.43 -0.53 -1.65
C ASP A 505 26.37 0.48 -0.98
N LYS A 506 27.48 0.80 -1.66
CA LYS A 506 28.27 1.99 -1.31
C LYS A 506 28.66 2.72 -2.58
N ALA A 507 27.90 3.76 -2.89
CA ALA A 507 27.93 4.45 -4.18
C ALA A 507 27.70 3.45 -5.35
N ASN A 508 28.72 3.20 -6.17
CA ASN A 508 28.63 2.26 -7.30
C ASN A 508 29.00 0.81 -6.94
N ASN A 509 29.51 0.58 -5.72
CA ASN A 509 29.95 -0.74 -5.28
C ASN A 509 28.82 -1.47 -4.56
N SER A 510 28.94 -2.79 -4.48
CA SER A 510 28.12 -3.61 -3.57
C SER A 510 29.03 -4.39 -2.63
N ASN A 511 28.55 -4.72 -1.45
CA ASN A 511 29.23 -5.60 -0.52
C ASN A 511 28.31 -6.76 -0.11
N VAL A 512 28.90 -7.86 0.36
CA VAL A 512 28.16 -9.01 0.89
C VAL A 512 28.97 -9.72 1.97
N GLY A 513 28.38 -9.87 3.15
CA GLY A 513 28.90 -10.69 4.25
C GLY A 513 28.10 -11.97 4.40
N PHE A 514 28.78 -13.10 4.54
CA PHE A 514 28.23 -14.43 4.83
C PHE A 514 28.69 -14.88 6.20
N PHE A 515 27.80 -15.42 7.03
CA PHE A 515 28.15 -15.89 8.37
C PHE A 515 27.34 -17.12 8.78
N VAL A 516 27.94 -17.96 9.62
CA VAL A 516 27.37 -19.22 10.10
C VAL A 516 26.84 -19.10 11.52
N ARG A 517 26.07 -20.10 11.96
CA ARG A 517 25.45 -20.12 13.30
C ARG A 517 26.37 -20.73 14.34
N HIS A 518 27.19 -21.69 13.94
CA HIS A 518 28.04 -22.47 14.82
C HIS A 518 29.52 -22.36 14.45
N ALA A 519 30.38 -22.37 15.47
CA ALA A 519 31.82 -22.16 15.28
C ALA A 519 32.50 -23.27 14.46
N ASP A 520 31.97 -24.50 14.49
CA ASP A 520 32.48 -25.63 13.72
C ASP A 520 32.14 -25.56 12.22
N GLU A 521 31.20 -24.71 11.83
CA GLU A 521 30.82 -24.44 10.43
C GLU A 521 31.74 -23.40 9.77
N TYR A 522 32.43 -22.57 10.57
CA TYR A 522 33.19 -21.43 10.06
C TYR A 522 34.44 -21.81 9.23
N PRO A 523 35.26 -22.82 9.64
CA PRO A 523 36.36 -23.29 8.80
C PRO A 523 35.91 -23.79 7.43
N TRP A 524 34.71 -24.39 7.34
CA TRP A 524 34.10 -24.78 6.07
C TRP A 524 33.72 -23.55 5.24
N LEU A 525 33.04 -22.56 5.84
CA LEU A 525 32.64 -21.33 5.15
C LEU A 525 33.85 -20.59 4.55
N GLN A 526 34.91 -20.38 5.35
CA GLN A 526 36.12 -19.67 4.91
C GLN A 526 36.84 -20.40 3.77
N SER A 527 36.88 -21.73 3.81
CA SER A 527 37.55 -22.55 2.80
C SER A 527 36.74 -22.65 1.51
N LEU A 528 35.41 -22.64 1.62
CA LEU A 528 34.50 -22.73 0.49
C LEU A 528 34.37 -21.39 -0.26
N LEU A 529 34.11 -20.30 0.46
CA LEU A 529 33.86 -18.98 -0.15
C LEU A 529 35.17 -18.24 -0.40
N THR A 530 35.80 -18.58 -1.53
CA THR A 530 36.93 -17.84 -2.11
C THR A 530 36.45 -16.74 -3.06
N VAL A 531 37.32 -15.84 -3.49
CA VAL A 531 37.00 -14.83 -4.53
C VAL A 531 36.56 -15.52 -5.82
N ASP A 532 37.26 -16.57 -6.24
CA ASP A 532 36.91 -17.32 -7.45
C ASP A 532 35.59 -18.07 -7.28
N LYS A 533 35.30 -18.57 -6.08
CA LYS A 533 33.98 -19.15 -5.80
C LYS A 533 32.88 -18.10 -5.89
N LEU A 534 33.10 -16.88 -5.39
CA LEU A 534 32.12 -15.80 -5.53
C LEU A 534 31.90 -15.43 -7.01
N LYS A 535 32.95 -15.38 -7.84
CA LYS A 535 32.81 -15.18 -9.29
C LYS A 535 31.98 -16.28 -9.94
N GLU A 536 32.25 -17.55 -9.59
CA GLU A 536 31.48 -18.71 -10.07
C GLU A 536 30.00 -18.59 -9.68
N LEU A 537 29.74 -18.11 -8.47
CA LEU A 537 28.41 -17.91 -7.89
C LEU A 537 27.63 -16.76 -8.56
N LEU A 538 28.31 -15.66 -8.91
CA LEU A 538 27.72 -14.52 -9.62
C LEU A 538 27.42 -14.83 -11.10
N GLN A 539 28.15 -15.76 -11.73
CA GLN A 539 27.96 -16.17 -13.12
C GLN A 539 27.86 -14.97 -14.08
N GLU A 540 26.76 -14.86 -14.84
CA GLU A 540 26.53 -13.80 -15.83
C GLU A 540 26.44 -12.38 -15.22
N ASP A 541 26.24 -12.27 -13.91
CA ASP A 541 26.29 -10.98 -13.21
C ASP A 541 27.73 -10.49 -12.96
N TYR A 542 28.73 -11.38 -13.05
CA TYR A 542 30.13 -10.98 -12.95
C TYR A 542 30.63 -10.40 -14.27
N ALA A 543 30.91 -9.09 -14.29
CA ALA A 543 31.35 -8.37 -15.48
C ALA A 543 32.86 -8.05 -15.47
N GLY A 544 33.68 -8.88 -14.81
CA GLY A 544 35.12 -8.64 -14.68
C GLY A 544 35.51 -7.65 -13.57
N ASN A 545 34.55 -7.33 -12.70
CA ASN A 545 34.74 -6.42 -11.57
C ASN A 545 35.87 -6.87 -10.63
N ARG A 546 36.54 -5.91 -9.98
CA ARG A 546 37.48 -6.20 -8.88
C ARG A 546 36.68 -6.64 -7.65
N ILE A 547 37.09 -7.74 -7.03
CA ILE A 547 36.48 -8.28 -5.81
C ILE A 547 37.54 -8.30 -4.71
N GLU A 548 37.22 -7.67 -3.58
CA GLU A 548 38.03 -7.70 -2.36
C GLU A 548 37.36 -8.66 -1.35
N ARG A 549 38.17 -9.41 -0.59
CA ARG A 549 37.71 -10.39 0.41
C ARG A 549 38.41 -10.19 1.76
N CYS A 550 37.65 -10.22 2.84
CA CYS A 550 38.18 -10.26 4.21
C CYS A 550 37.36 -11.17 5.13
N GLU A 551 37.85 -11.40 6.35
CA GLU A 551 37.26 -12.33 7.31
C GLU A 551 37.07 -11.66 8.67
N PHE A 552 36.05 -12.13 9.41
CA PHE A 552 35.70 -11.69 10.76
C PHE A 552 35.49 -12.91 11.68
N PRO A 553 36.57 -13.50 12.23
CA PRO A 553 36.50 -14.76 12.97
C PRO A 553 35.61 -14.73 14.22
N ASN A 554 35.57 -13.60 14.93
CA ASN A 554 34.81 -13.48 16.18
C ASN A 554 33.28 -13.40 15.98
N ILE A 555 32.82 -13.18 14.75
CA ILE A 555 31.40 -13.20 14.35
C ILE A 555 31.14 -14.24 13.24
N LEU A 556 32.12 -15.12 13.00
CA LEU A 556 32.07 -16.24 12.07
C LEU A 556 31.68 -15.83 10.65
N ALA A 557 32.20 -14.71 10.16
CA ALA A 557 31.83 -14.14 8.86
C ALA A 557 32.96 -14.07 7.82
N VAL A 558 32.62 -14.29 6.56
CA VAL A 558 33.45 -14.00 5.37
C VAL A 558 32.76 -12.88 4.60
N HIS A 559 33.51 -11.85 4.23
CA HIS A 559 32.97 -10.63 3.62
C HIS A 559 33.65 -10.32 2.30
N PHE A 560 32.86 -9.80 1.37
CA PHE A 560 33.29 -9.42 0.04
C PHE A 560 32.81 -8.02 -0.31
N ARG A 561 33.62 -7.34 -1.10
CA ARG A 561 33.29 -6.07 -1.74
C ARG A 561 33.50 -6.19 -3.24
N ILE A 562 32.46 -5.85 -4.01
CA ILE A 562 32.41 -5.97 -5.46
C ILE A 562 32.39 -4.56 -6.04
N MET A 563 33.48 -4.18 -6.71
CA MET A 563 33.70 -2.85 -7.25
C MET A 563 32.83 -2.60 -8.48
N ASP A 564 32.19 -1.43 -8.59
CA ASP A 564 31.39 -1.02 -9.76
C ASP A 564 30.28 -1.99 -10.18
N PHE A 565 29.75 -2.77 -9.23
CA PHE A 565 28.74 -3.79 -9.50
C PHE A 565 27.36 -3.19 -9.84
N LEU A 566 27.06 -2.00 -9.32
CA LEU A 566 25.71 -1.41 -9.38
C LEU A 566 25.47 -0.54 -10.60
N ASP A 567 26.40 -0.50 -11.55
CA ASP A 567 26.19 0.07 -12.88
C ASP A 567 25.75 1.55 -12.86
N GLY A 568 26.41 2.35 -12.03
CA GLY A 568 26.17 3.77 -11.76
C GLY A 568 25.56 4.08 -10.38
N GLY A 569 25.35 3.05 -9.54
CA GLY A 569 24.72 3.17 -8.22
C GLY A 569 23.23 3.57 -8.29
N ILE A 570 22.57 3.68 -7.14
CA ILE A 570 21.11 3.90 -7.07
C ILE A 570 20.60 5.11 -7.86
N ALA A 571 21.43 6.14 -8.05
CA ALA A 571 21.07 7.35 -8.78
C ALA A 571 20.97 7.16 -10.32
N SER A 572 21.68 6.16 -10.89
CA SER A 572 21.77 5.97 -12.34
C SER A 572 21.77 4.51 -12.84
N SER A 573 21.61 3.53 -11.93
CA SER A 573 21.69 2.10 -12.24
C SER A 573 20.69 1.66 -13.31
N ALA A 574 21.15 0.82 -14.24
CA ALA A 574 20.25 0.07 -15.12
C ALA A 574 19.86 -1.30 -14.52
N ARG A 575 20.43 -1.72 -13.39
CA ARG A 575 20.01 -2.95 -12.69
C ARG A 575 18.66 -2.71 -12.02
N ILE A 576 17.91 -3.79 -11.76
CA ILE A 576 16.64 -3.70 -11.01
C ILE A 576 16.89 -3.48 -9.52
N ASP A 577 17.96 -4.09 -9.00
CA ASP A 577 18.47 -3.88 -7.66
C ASP A 577 19.65 -2.91 -7.70
N GLY A 578 19.34 -1.61 -7.71
CA GLY A 578 20.33 -0.54 -7.66
C GLY A 578 20.89 -0.26 -6.25
N LEU A 579 20.37 -0.94 -5.22
CA LEU A 579 20.81 -0.85 -3.81
C LEU A 579 21.67 -2.07 -3.41
N GLY A 580 21.88 -3.02 -4.32
CA GLY A 580 22.66 -4.24 -4.06
C GLY A 580 22.14 -5.07 -2.88
N LYS A 581 20.85 -4.97 -2.53
CA LYS A 581 20.25 -5.63 -1.36
C LYS A 581 19.88 -7.09 -1.61
N GLY A 582 19.88 -7.54 -2.85
CA GLY A 582 19.58 -8.91 -3.26
C GLY A 582 20.82 -9.72 -3.63
N VAL A 583 22.03 -9.20 -3.41
CA VAL A 583 23.30 -9.90 -3.69
C VAL A 583 23.57 -10.98 -2.64
N ASP A 584 23.10 -10.78 -1.42
CA ASP A 584 23.24 -11.70 -0.28
C ASP A 584 22.29 -12.90 -0.31
N LEU A 585 21.16 -12.82 -1.01
CA LEU A 585 20.17 -13.89 -1.00
C LEU A 585 20.77 -15.14 -1.68
N PRO A 586 20.99 -16.25 -0.94
CA PRO A 586 21.66 -17.42 -1.50
C PRO A 586 20.87 -18.13 -2.61
N GLN A 587 19.61 -17.70 -2.83
CA GLN A 587 18.74 -18.13 -3.92
C GLN A 587 18.89 -17.26 -5.18
N THR A 588 19.30 -15.99 -5.07
CA THR A 588 19.52 -15.06 -6.20
C THR A 588 20.93 -15.11 -6.76
N ILE A 589 21.92 -15.53 -5.95
CA ILE A 589 23.20 -16.05 -6.44
C ILE A 589 22.91 -17.37 -7.16
N SER A 590 22.47 -17.24 -8.42
CA SER A 590 22.04 -18.27 -9.39
C SER A 590 21.83 -19.66 -8.78
N LEU A 591 20.69 -19.89 -8.10
CA LEU A 591 20.19 -21.22 -7.70
C LEU A 591 21.26 -22.25 -7.29
N SER A 592 22.25 -21.83 -6.48
CA SER A 592 23.44 -22.64 -6.24
C SER A 592 23.23 -23.58 -5.06
N TYR A 593 23.02 -24.85 -5.38
CA TYR A 593 23.26 -25.92 -4.42
C TYR A 593 24.77 -26.13 -4.30
N ILE A 594 25.31 -26.02 -3.08
CA ILE A 594 26.72 -26.33 -2.81
C ILE A 594 26.77 -27.64 -2.01
N LEU A 595 27.88 -28.37 -2.13
CA LEU A 595 28.16 -29.54 -1.31
C LEU A 595 28.30 -29.12 0.16
N ILE A 596 27.35 -29.55 0.99
CA ILE A 596 27.25 -29.28 2.42
C ILE A 596 27.46 -30.58 3.20
N LYS A 597 28.22 -30.52 4.30
CA LYS A 597 28.49 -31.64 5.23
C LYS A 597 27.21 -32.24 5.84
N MET A 598 27.14 -33.57 5.93
CA MET A 598 26.21 -34.25 6.84
C MET A 598 26.80 -34.28 8.25
N THR A 599 26.46 -33.33 9.12
CA THR A 599 26.72 -33.46 10.56
C THR A 599 25.69 -34.41 11.19
N ASN A 600 26.08 -35.18 12.21
CA ASN A 600 25.16 -35.90 13.09
C ASN A 600 24.21 -34.89 13.73
N MET A 601 23.06 -34.67 13.11
CA MET A 601 22.01 -33.79 13.60
C MET A 601 21.50 -34.41 14.91
N ASN A 602 21.82 -33.80 16.05
CA ASN A 602 21.10 -34.11 17.28
C ASN A 602 19.62 -33.78 17.05
N GLU A 603 18.72 -34.74 17.26
CA GLU A 603 17.25 -34.61 17.21
C GLU A 603 16.67 -33.55 18.15
N LYS A 604 17.52 -32.77 18.85
CA LYS A 604 17.12 -31.64 19.69
C LYS A 604 17.35 -30.26 19.07
N ASP A 605 18.22 -30.13 18.07
CA ASP A 605 18.46 -28.86 17.36
C ASP A 605 17.71 -28.78 16.01
N ILE A 606 17.07 -29.89 15.65
CA ILE A 606 15.99 -29.94 14.67
C ILE A 606 14.74 -30.06 15.51
N GLY A 607 14.01 -28.95 15.70
CA GLY A 607 12.72 -28.99 16.36
C GLY A 607 11.86 -30.10 15.73
N PRO A 608 10.98 -30.77 16.49
CA PRO A 608 10.22 -31.98 16.10
C PRO A 608 9.31 -31.83 14.86
N GLU A 609 9.42 -30.73 14.12
CA GLU A 609 8.72 -30.41 12.88
C GLU A 609 9.46 -30.85 11.62
N PHE A 610 10.78 -31.09 11.63
CA PHE A 610 11.53 -31.31 10.38
C PHE A 610 11.59 -32.78 9.89
N VAL A 611 11.34 -33.76 10.76
CA VAL A 611 11.38 -35.20 10.39
C VAL A 611 9.98 -35.76 10.12
N ASN A 612 8.93 -35.12 10.64
CA ASN A 612 7.55 -35.50 10.31
C ASN A 612 7.10 -34.96 8.94
N ASP A 613 7.81 -34.01 8.33
CA ASP A 613 7.41 -33.38 7.07
C ASP A 613 7.84 -34.15 5.80
N ILE A 614 8.58 -35.27 5.91
CA ILE A 614 8.95 -36.09 4.73
C ILE A 614 8.02 -37.30 4.55
N GLU A 615 7.31 -37.75 5.60
CA GLU A 615 6.29 -38.81 5.50
C GLU A 615 4.86 -38.36 5.87
N SER A 616 4.67 -37.10 6.31
CA SER A 616 3.36 -36.43 6.30
C SER A 616 3.16 -35.50 5.10
N ASP A 617 4.04 -35.59 4.09
CA ASP A 617 3.94 -34.88 2.80
C ASP A 617 2.76 -35.37 1.92
N SER A 618 1.88 -36.21 2.50
CA SER A 618 0.57 -36.58 1.99
C SER A 618 -0.60 -35.88 2.71
N SER A 619 -0.36 -34.98 3.68
CA SER A 619 -1.43 -34.42 4.50
C SER A 619 -1.20 -33.02 5.11
N ARG A 620 -0.61 -32.06 4.38
CA ARG A 620 -0.75 -30.62 4.72
C ARG A 620 -1.38 -29.79 3.61
N GLN A 621 -2.65 -29.49 3.86
CA GLN A 621 -3.63 -28.88 3.00
C GLN A 621 -3.21 -27.50 2.47
N ALA A 622 -3.46 -27.34 1.18
CA ALA A 622 -3.64 -26.08 0.50
C ALA A 622 -4.36 -25.04 1.38
N TYR A 623 -3.80 -23.82 1.47
CA TYR A 623 -4.63 -22.63 1.63
C TYR A 623 -5.43 -22.45 0.32
N THR A 624 -6.46 -23.29 0.20
CA THR A 624 -7.56 -23.08 -0.72
C THR A 624 -8.23 -21.75 -0.37
N ALA A 625 -8.93 -21.18 -1.34
CA ALA A 625 -9.78 -19.99 -1.22
C ALA A 625 -10.97 -20.12 -0.22
N GLY A 626 -10.86 -20.95 0.82
CA GLY A 626 -11.72 -20.97 1.99
C GLY A 626 -10.84 -21.19 3.21
N GLY A 627 -10.77 -20.20 4.11
CA GLY A 627 -9.86 -20.12 5.25
C GLY A 627 -9.88 -21.32 6.22
N THR A 628 -9.13 -21.20 7.31
CA THR A 628 -9.00 -22.26 8.34
C THR A 628 -10.39 -22.69 8.87
N ALA A 629 -10.50 -23.87 9.48
CA ALA A 629 -11.77 -24.30 10.10
C ALA A 629 -12.26 -23.30 11.17
N GLU A 630 -11.34 -22.57 11.79
CA GLU A 630 -11.60 -21.51 12.75
C GLU A 630 -12.09 -20.22 12.07
N ASP A 631 -11.51 -19.83 10.92
CA ASP A 631 -12.01 -18.72 10.10
C ASP A 631 -13.47 -18.95 9.70
N LYS A 632 -13.80 -20.15 9.20
CA LYS A 632 -15.16 -20.50 8.76
C LYS A 632 -16.16 -20.44 9.91
N LYS A 633 -15.77 -20.90 11.11
CA LYS A 633 -16.61 -20.83 12.33
C LYS A 633 -16.83 -19.38 12.77
N LEU A 634 -15.79 -18.56 12.79
CA LEU A 634 -15.88 -17.14 13.13
C LEU A 634 -16.79 -16.38 12.16
N VAL A 635 -16.59 -16.58 10.86
CA VAL A 635 -17.41 -15.97 9.80
C VAL A 635 -18.88 -16.37 9.93
N LEU A 636 -19.17 -17.65 10.14
CA LEU A 636 -20.55 -18.10 10.35
C LEU A 636 -21.19 -17.44 11.58
N LYS A 637 -20.43 -17.29 12.67
CA LYS A 637 -20.88 -16.61 13.90
C LYS A 637 -21.19 -15.13 13.65
N GLN A 638 -20.38 -14.45 12.83
CA GLN A 638 -20.62 -13.08 12.37
C GLN A 638 -21.87 -13.01 11.48
N ASP A 639 -22.01 -13.91 10.51
CA ASP A 639 -23.14 -13.96 9.57
C ASP A 639 -24.48 -14.12 10.27
N LEU A 640 -24.56 -15.04 11.23
CA LEU A 640 -25.81 -15.31 11.97
C LEU A 640 -26.31 -14.11 12.78
N ARG A 641 -25.47 -13.10 13.04
CA ARG A 641 -25.83 -11.90 13.81
C ARG A 641 -25.98 -10.68 12.93
N ILE A 642 -25.05 -10.45 12.01
CA ILE A 642 -24.97 -9.21 11.24
C ILE A 642 -25.92 -9.25 10.05
N LEU A 643 -25.99 -10.39 9.35
CA LEU A 643 -26.71 -10.50 8.10
C LEU A 643 -28.23 -10.44 8.29
N PRO A 644 -28.86 -11.17 9.24
CA PRO A 644 -30.30 -11.05 9.48
C PRO A 644 -30.74 -9.64 9.85
N ILE A 645 -29.96 -8.94 10.70
CA ILE A 645 -30.27 -7.56 11.10
C ILE A 645 -30.14 -6.63 9.89
N SER A 646 -29.05 -6.73 9.12
CA SER A 646 -28.82 -5.88 7.94
C SER A 646 -29.88 -6.08 6.86
N CYS A 647 -30.26 -7.34 6.59
CA CYS A 647 -31.34 -7.70 5.67
C CYS A 647 -32.70 -7.18 6.17
N GLY A 648 -32.99 -7.31 7.47
CA GLY A 648 -34.22 -6.79 8.07
C GLY A 648 -34.35 -5.28 7.96
N ILE A 649 -33.27 -4.53 8.24
CA ILE A 649 -33.26 -3.07 8.09
C ILE A 649 -33.51 -2.67 6.64
N TYR A 650 -32.84 -3.32 5.68
CA TYR A 650 -33.00 -2.98 4.27
C TYR A 650 -34.36 -3.41 3.70
N LEU A 651 -34.90 -4.55 4.15
CA LEU A 651 -36.27 -4.98 3.83
C LEU A 651 -37.28 -3.92 4.25
N LEU A 652 -37.18 -3.45 5.49
CA LEU A 652 -38.08 -2.44 6.06
C LEU A 652 -37.97 -1.09 5.33
N CYS A 653 -36.75 -0.61 5.08
CA CYS A 653 -36.55 0.60 4.28
C CYS A 653 -37.13 0.49 2.87
N TYR A 654 -36.97 -0.66 2.20
CA TYR A 654 -37.48 -0.82 0.84
C TYR A 654 -39.01 -1.01 0.78
N LEU A 655 -39.59 -1.60 1.83
CA LEU A 655 -41.03 -1.65 2.03
C LEU A 655 -41.58 -0.21 2.09
N ASP A 656 -41.00 0.61 2.98
CA ASP A 656 -41.35 2.02 3.15
C ASP A 656 -41.17 2.85 1.87
N ARG A 657 -40.17 2.54 1.05
CA ARG A 657 -39.90 3.25 -0.21
C ARG A 657 -40.89 2.91 -1.33
N SER A 658 -41.22 1.64 -1.48
CA SER A 658 -41.98 1.12 -2.63
C SER A 658 -43.49 1.27 -2.47
N ASN A 659 -43.96 1.44 -1.24
CA ASN A 659 -45.38 1.52 -0.89
C ASN A 659 -46.18 2.60 -1.62
N ILE A 660 -45.54 3.71 -2.01
CA ILE A 660 -46.19 4.79 -2.76
C ILE A 660 -46.68 4.32 -4.14
N GLY A 661 -46.08 3.26 -4.69
CA GLY A 661 -46.57 2.58 -5.89
C GLY A 661 -47.86 1.81 -5.63
N ASN A 662 -47.96 1.14 -4.49
CA ASN A 662 -49.17 0.45 -4.05
C ASN A 662 -50.28 1.46 -3.76
N ALA A 663 -49.98 2.53 -3.01
CA ALA A 663 -50.90 3.59 -2.59
C ALA A 663 -51.57 4.31 -3.77
N LYS A 664 -50.91 4.38 -4.93
CA LYS A 664 -51.48 4.93 -6.18
C LYS A 664 -52.58 4.04 -6.79
N VAL A 665 -52.50 2.72 -6.60
CA VAL A 665 -53.43 1.76 -7.21
C VAL A 665 -54.47 1.26 -6.20
N LEU A 666 -54.14 1.30 -4.92
CA LEU A 666 -54.97 0.82 -3.83
C LEU A 666 -56.29 1.59 -3.75
N ASN A 667 -57.42 0.89 -3.88
CA ASN A 667 -58.77 1.45 -3.86
C ASN A 667 -59.01 2.60 -4.87
N ALA A 668 -58.29 2.59 -6.00
CA ALA A 668 -58.45 3.59 -7.06
C ALA A 668 -59.84 3.58 -7.70
N SER A 669 -60.53 2.43 -7.75
CA SER A 669 -61.91 2.35 -8.24
C SER A 669 -62.93 3.11 -7.39
N THR A 670 -62.62 3.36 -6.11
CA THR A 670 -63.48 4.11 -5.18
C THR A 670 -63.00 5.54 -4.95
N HIS A 671 -62.01 6.03 -5.71
CA HIS A 671 -61.37 7.34 -5.51
C HIS A 671 -60.78 7.58 -4.11
N ASN A 672 -60.46 6.50 -3.38
CA ASN A 672 -59.79 6.53 -2.08
C ASN A 672 -58.31 6.15 -2.21
N ASP A 673 -57.72 6.44 -3.37
CA ASP A 673 -56.30 6.28 -3.64
C ASP A 673 -55.53 7.58 -3.37
N LEU A 674 -54.21 7.48 -3.32
CA LEU A 674 -53.32 8.61 -3.04
C LEU A 674 -53.57 9.81 -3.98
N LEU A 675 -53.77 9.60 -5.29
CA LEU A 675 -53.87 10.72 -6.25
C LEU A 675 -55.20 11.44 -6.12
N SER A 676 -56.30 10.70 -5.96
CA SER A 676 -57.64 11.26 -5.82
C SER A 676 -57.76 12.14 -4.57
N GLU A 677 -57.27 11.68 -3.42
CA GLU A 677 -57.39 12.40 -2.14
C GLU A 677 -56.39 13.54 -1.92
N THR A 678 -55.27 13.54 -2.65
CA THR A 678 -54.28 14.63 -2.60
C THR A 678 -54.41 15.60 -3.77
N HIS A 679 -55.41 15.37 -4.64
CA HIS A 679 -55.66 16.11 -5.86
C HIS A 679 -54.43 16.21 -6.79
N MET A 680 -53.66 15.12 -6.87
CA MET A 680 -52.43 15.05 -7.64
C MET A 680 -52.70 14.53 -9.05
N THR A 681 -52.19 15.26 -10.05
CA THR A 681 -52.08 14.75 -11.41
C THR A 681 -51.01 13.65 -11.51
N ALA A 682 -51.10 12.79 -12.53
CA ALA A 682 -50.06 11.79 -12.80
C ALA A 682 -48.66 12.42 -13.03
N TYR A 683 -48.63 13.63 -13.58
CA TYR A 683 -47.39 14.41 -13.76
C TYR A 683 -46.81 14.85 -12.41
N GLN A 684 -47.62 15.43 -11.54
CA GLN A 684 -47.23 15.79 -10.16
C GLN A 684 -46.78 14.58 -9.35
N TYR A 685 -47.44 13.43 -9.49
CA TYR A 685 -47.00 12.17 -8.88
C TYR A 685 -45.58 11.81 -9.32
N THR A 686 -45.30 11.89 -10.61
CA THR A 686 -43.97 11.62 -11.16
C THR A 686 -42.91 12.60 -10.63
N ILE A 687 -43.25 13.88 -10.48
CA ILE A 687 -42.39 14.88 -9.82
C ILE A 687 -42.09 14.46 -8.37
N ALA A 688 -43.09 14.07 -7.60
CA ALA A 688 -42.88 13.65 -6.21
C ALA A 688 -41.97 12.42 -6.09
N LEU A 689 -42.04 11.48 -7.05
CA LEU A 689 -41.11 10.35 -7.13
C LEU A 689 -39.68 10.80 -7.47
N MET A 690 -39.53 11.73 -8.42
CA MET A 690 -38.23 12.26 -8.83
C MET A 690 -37.54 13.05 -7.71
N VAL A 691 -38.28 13.88 -6.96
CA VAL A 691 -37.74 14.70 -5.87
C VAL A 691 -37.12 13.85 -4.77
N PHE A 692 -37.74 12.70 -4.44
CA PHE A 692 -37.13 11.72 -3.53
C PHE A 692 -35.75 11.27 -4.04
N LEU A 693 -35.62 10.95 -5.33
CA LEU A 693 -34.37 10.47 -5.92
C LEU A 693 -33.29 11.57 -5.98
N ILE A 694 -33.68 12.83 -6.21
CA ILE A 694 -32.77 13.97 -6.15
C ILE A 694 -32.23 14.15 -4.73
N ALA A 695 -33.11 14.13 -3.73
CA ALA A 695 -32.70 14.21 -2.32
C ALA A 695 -31.78 13.04 -1.95
N TYR A 696 -32.16 11.82 -2.34
CA TYR A 696 -31.35 10.62 -2.13
C TYR A 696 -29.92 10.80 -2.68
N MET A 697 -29.79 11.25 -3.92
CA MET A 697 -28.50 11.49 -4.58
C MET A 697 -27.65 12.55 -3.86
N VAL A 698 -28.24 13.67 -3.42
CA VAL A 698 -27.51 14.78 -2.79
C VAL A 698 -27.03 14.43 -1.39
N PHE A 699 -27.85 13.71 -0.61
CA PHE A 699 -27.59 13.44 0.81
C PHE A 699 -26.87 12.11 1.07
N GLU A 700 -26.62 11.30 0.05
CA GLU A 700 -25.91 10.02 0.16
C GLU A 700 -24.48 10.20 0.71
N VAL A 701 -23.68 11.07 0.09
CA VAL A 701 -22.29 11.31 0.49
C VAL A 701 -22.20 11.97 1.88
N PRO A 702 -22.95 13.05 2.18
CA PRO A 702 -22.98 13.62 3.53
C PRO A 702 -23.37 12.63 4.62
N SER A 703 -24.37 11.79 4.39
CA SER A 703 -24.85 10.83 5.40
C SER A 703 -23.81 9.76 5.73
N ASN A 704 -23.04 9.29 4.74
CA ASN A 704 -21.97 8.31 4.98
C ASN A 704 -20.76 8.90 5.72
N TYR A 705 -20.51 10.21 5.60
CA TYR A 705 -19.53 10.89 6.46
C TYR A 705 -19.94 10.83 7.94
N PHE A 706 -21.23 11.05 8.25
CA PHE A 706 -21.75 10.94 9.62
C PHE A 706 -21.69 9.53 10.17
N LEU A 707 -21.88 8.49 9.35
CA LEU A 707 -21.78 7.08 9.77
C LEU A 707 -20.38 6.68 10.27
N LYS A 708 -19.31 7.33 9.79
CA LYS A 708 -17.95 7.14 10.35
C LYS A 708 -17.77 7.89 11.68
N ARG A 709 -18.42 9.04 11.85
CA ARG A 709 -18.26 9.91 13.04
C ARG A 709 -19.16 9.51 14.20
N LEU A 710 -20.34 8.98 13.89
CA LEU A 710 -21.38 8.53 14.81
C LEU A 710 -21.50 7.02 14.62
N SER A 711 -21.22 6.23 15.66
CA SER A 711 -21.11 4.77 15.58
C SER A 711 -22.24 4.12 14.75
N PRO A 712 -21.95 3.08 13.93
CA PRO A 712 -22.89 2.54 12.95
C PRO A 712 -24.29 2.22 13.50
N SER A 713 -24.37 1.61 14.68
CA SER A 713 -25.62 1.31 15.39
C SER A 713 -26.50 2.54 15.59
N LYS A 714 -25.92 3.63 16.12
CA LYS A 714 -26.61 4.87 16.46
C LYS A 714 -27.06 5.62 15.22
N TRP A 715 -26.19 5.70 14.21
CA TRP A 715 -26.51 6.43 12.98
C TRP A 715 -27.59 5.70 12.17
N ILE A 716 -27.46 4.39 11.96
CA ILE A 716 -28.47 3.60 11.22
C ILE A 716 -29.80 3.61 11.96
N ALA A 717 -29.81 3.48 13.30
CA ALA A 717 -31.03 3.59 14.09
C ALA A 717 -31.68 4.99 14.00
N PHE A 718 -30.88 6.06 13.99
CA PHE A 718 -31.39 7.42 13.81
C PHE A 718 -32.02 7.62 12.43
N LEU A 719 -31.36 7.16 11.35
CA LEU A 719 -31.94 7.17 10.02
C LEU A 719 -33.25 6.38 10.03
N MET A 720 -33.25 5.20 10.63
CA MET A 720 -34.41 4.30 10.72
C MET A 720 -35.61 4.94 11.38
N LEU A 721 -35.39 5.52 12.54
CA LEU A 721 -36.41 6.30 13.24
C LEU A 721 -36.93 7.44 12.34
N SER A 722 -36.03 8.19 11.72
CA SER A 722 -36.37 9.38 10.95
C SER A 722 -37.18 9.06 9.69
N TRP A 723 -36.75 8.09 8.89
CA TRP A 723 -37.52 7.72 7.68
C TRP A 723 -38.87 7.08 8.05
N SER A 724 -38.94 6.29 9.12
CA SER A 724 -40.19 5.68 9.58
C SER A 724 -41.25 6.73 9.92
N VAL A 725 -40.84 7.79 10.65
CA VAL A 725 -41.74 8.91 10.98
C VAL A 725 -42.20 9.63 9.72
N MET A 726 -41.31 9.86 8.75
CA MET A 726 -41.69 10.50 7.48
C MET A 726 -42.63 9.61 6.65
N THR A 727 -42.44 8.29 6.63
CA THR A 727 -43.31 7.32 5.95
C THR A 727 -44.70 7.34 6.57
N MET A 728 -44.80 7.21 7.89
CA MET A 728 -46.10 7.29 8.57
C MET A 728 -46.78 8.65 8.33
N GLY A 729 -45.98 9.73 8.25
CA GLY A 729 -46.45 11.07 7.91
C GLY A 729 -47.13 11.16 6.54
N LEU A 730 -46.77 10.32 5.57
CA LEU A 730 -47.46 10.27 4.27
C LEU A 730 -48.91 9.83 4.40
N GLY A 731 -49.29 9.13 5.47
CA GLY A 731 -50.68 8.82 5.77
C GLY A 731 -51.52 10.06 6.14
N GLY A 732 -50.89 11.16 6.53
CA GLY A 732 -51.55 12.40 6.97
C GLY A 732 -51.59 13.52 5.91
N VAL A 733 -51.13 13.28 4.69
CA VAL A 733 -51.07 14.32 3.65
C VAL A 733 -52.40 14.47 2.90
N HIS A 734 -52.65 15.69 2.42
CA HIS A 734 -53.86 16.06 1.66
C HIS A 734 -53.56 16.86 0.38
N SER A 735 -52.29 17.01 0.02
CA SER A 735 -51.91 17.83 -1.13
C SER A 735 -50.60 17.36 -1.77
N PHE A 736 -50.43 17.73 -3.04
CA PHE A 736 -49.18 17.58 -3.79
C PHE A 736 -47.94 18.09 -3.03
N ALA A 737 -48.06 19.27 -2.43
CA ALA A 737 -46.96 19.89 -1.69
C ALA A 737 -46.55 19.04 -0.47
N GLY A 738 -47.53 18.54 0.28
CA GLY A 738 -47.28 17.67 1.43
C GLY A 738 -46.61 16.35 1.05
N VAL A 739 -47.11 15.69 0.00
CA VAL A 739 -46.50 14.45 -0.53
C VAL A 739 -45.07 14.71 -0.98
N THR A 740 -44.83 15.79 -1.73
CA THR A 740 -43.51 16.11 -2.27
C THR A 740 -42.50 16.46 -1.17
N ALA A 741 -42.92 17.23 -0.16
CA ALA A 741 -42.06 17.60 0.96
C ALA A 741 -41.64 16.38 1.80
N LEU A 742 -42.59 15.50 2.14
CA LEU A 742 -42.26 14.26 2.85
C LEU A 742 -41.42 13.31 2.00
N ARG A 743 -41.65 13.24 0.68
CA ARG A 743 -40.81 12.47 -0.24
C ARG A 743 -39.39 13.01 -0.32
N PHE A 744 -39.19 14.32 -0.29
CA PHE A 744 -37.86 14.91 -0.18
C PHE A 744 -37.19 14.48 1.13
N MET A 745 -37.87 14.63 2.27
CA MET A 745 -37.32 14.26 3.59
C MET A 745 -37.02 12.77 3.72
N LEU A 746 -37.88 11.91 3.18
CA LEU A 746 -37.59 10.47 3.07
C LEU A 746 -36.31 10.22 2.27
N GLY A 747 -36.13 10.91 1.15
CA GLY A 747 -34.90 10.85 0.37
C GLY A 747 -33.67 11.24 1.19
N VAL A 748 -33.77 12.30 2.01
CA VAL A 748 -32.68 12.74 2.92
C VAL A 748 -32.28 11.65 3.91
N PHE A 749 -33.25 11.05 4.61
CA PHE A 749 -32.98 10.09 5.68
C PHE A 749 -32.66 8.68 5.18
N GLU A 750 -33.19 8.26 4.03
CA GLU A 750 -32.87 6.95 3.45
C GLU A 750 -31.53 6.93 2.69
N ALA A 751 -31.03 8.10 2.24
CA ALA A 751 -29.83 8.21 1.41
C ALA A 751 -28.62 7.47 1.98
N GLY A 752 -28.41 7.56 3.29
CA GLY A 752 -27.24 6.98 3.96
C GLY A 752 -27.32 5.46 4.18
N LEU A 753 -28.49 4.84 4.03
CA LEU A 753 -28.68 3.48 4.53
C LEU A 753 -27.91 2.44 3.72
N PHE A 754 -28.14 2.36 2.41
CA PHE A 754 -27.57 1.29 1.60
C PHE A 754 -26.03 1.37 1.49
N PRO A 755 -25.43 2.51 1.09
CA PRO A 755 -23.97 2.61 1.11
C PRO A 755 -23.41 2.51 2.54
N GLY A 756 -24.18 2.94 3.54
CA GLY A 756 -23.84 2.79 4.95
C GLY A 756 -23.74 1.34 5.41
N LEU A 757 -24.67 0.47 4.99
CA LEU A 757 -24.62 -0.97 5.24
C LEU A 757 -23.45 -1.63 4.49
N VAL A 758 -23.20 -1.24 3.25
CA VAL A 758 -22.04 -1.76 2.48
C VAL A 758 -20.72 -1.36 3.14
N TYR A 759 -20.61 -0.11 3.61
CA TYR A 759 -19.45 0.38 4.34
C TYR A 759 -19.32 -0.30 5.72
N TYR A 760 -20.43 -0.49 6.43
CA TYR A 760 -20.48 -1.19 7.71
C TYR A 760 -19.96 -2.63 7.62
N LEU A 761 -20.28 -3.38 6.55
CA LEU A 761 -19.73 -4.73 6.33
C LEU A 761 -18.19 -4.74 6.21
N THR A 762 -17.57 -3.62 5.86
CA THR A 762 -16.09 -3.52 5.76
C THR A 762 -15.38 -3.55 7.12
N PHE A 763 -16.12 -3.35 8.21
CA PHE A 763 -15.63 -3.49 9.58
C PHE A 763 -15.61 -4.95 10.05
N TRP A 764 -16.30 -5.86 9.35
CA TRP A 764 -16.57 -7.22 9.83
C TRP A 764 -16.05 -8.32 8.89
N TYR A 765 -15.90 -8.02 7.60
CA TYR A 765 -15.65 -9.03 6.56
C TYR A 765 -14.53 -8.60 5.59
N ARG A 766 -13.77 -9.59 5.11
CA ARG A 766 -12.72 -9.40 4.08
C ARG A 766 -13.31 -9.07 2.70
N THR A 767 -12.48 -8.67 1.76
CA THR A 767 -12.93 -8.24 0.42
C THR A 767 -13.60 -9.36 -0.37
N ASP A 768 -13.07 -10.56 -0.27
CA ASP A 768 -13.57 -11.78 -0.90
C ASP A 768 -14.86 -12.31 -0.25
N GLU A 769 -15.12 -11.97 1.01
CA GLU A 769 -16.31 -12.37 1.76
C GLU A 769 -17.52 -11.43 1.54
N ARG A 770 -17.29 -10.15 1.22
CA ARG A 770 -18.37 -9.14 1.22
C ARG A 770 -19.44 -9.33 0.14
N SER A 771 -19.07 -9.82 -1.04
CA SER A 771 -19.93 -9.86 -2.24
C SER A 771 -21.27 -10.56 -1.98
N ILE A 772 -21.25 -11.79 -1.47
CA ILE A 772 -22.46 -12.58 -1.22
C ILE A 772 -23.36 -11.96 -0.15
N ARG A 773 -22.78 -11.27 0.85
CA ARG A 773 -23.52 -10.62 1.95
C ARG A 773 -24.26 -9.39 1.46
N VAL A 774 -23.62 -8.59 0.62
CA VAL A 774 -24.28 -7.48 -0.08
C VAL A 774 -25.43 -8.00 -0.95
N ALA A 775 -25.29 -9.17 -1.55
CA ALA A 775 -26.38 -9.80 -2.30
C ALA A 775 -27.59 -10.19 -1.44
N PHE A 776 -27.37 -10.76 -0.25
CA PHE A 776 -28.46 -11.02 0.70
C PHE A 776 -29.18 -9.74 1.11
N ILE A 777 -28.44 -8.66 1.39
CA ILE A 777 -29.01 -7.36 1.72
C ILE A 777 -29.84 -6.87 0.53
N LEU A 778 -29.28 -6.81 -0.68
CA LEU A 778 -30.01 -6.34 -1.87
C LEU A 778 -31.23 -7.19 -2.23
N ALA A 779 -31.14 -8.52 -2.11
CA ALA A 779 -32.26 -9.42 -2.35
C ALA A 779 -33.44 -9.08 -1.42
N SER A 780 -33.18 -8.57 -0.23
CA SER A 780 -34.23 -8.13 0.71
C SER A 780 -35.13 -7.04 0.13
N ALA A 781 -34.68 -6.25 -0.86
CA ALA A 781 -35.54 -5.29 -1.57
C ALA A 781 -36.60 -5.98 -2.44
N THR A 782 -36.27 -7.09 -3.10
CA THR A 782 -37.27 -7.88 -3.85
C THR A 782 -38.24 -8.56 -2.90
N LEU A 783 -37.75 -9.07 -1.77
CA LEU A 783 -38.61 -9.64 -0.74
C LEU A 783 -39.56 -8.58 -0.15
N ALA A 784 -39.09 -7.35 0.04
CA ALA A 784 -39.93 -6.22 0.43
C ALA A 784 -41.02 -5.90 -0.60
N GLY A 785 -40.73 -5.97 -1.91
CA GLY A 785 -41.74 -5.83 -2.96
C GLY A 785 -42.83 -6.90 -2.88
N ALA A 786 -42.47 -8.14 -2.58
CA ALA A 786 -43.44 -9.23 -2.36
C ALA A 786 -44.29 -8.99 -1.10
N PHE A 787 -43.67 -8.61 0.03
CA PHE A 787 -44.42 -8.29 1.24
C PHE A 787 -45.31 -7.06 1.07
N GLY A 788 -44.84 -6.01 0.39
CA GLY A 788 -45.61 -4.79 0.15
C GLY A 788 -46.88 -5.06 -0.65
N GLY A 789 -46.82 -5.91 -1.68
CA GLY A 789 -48.02 -6.35 -2.40
C GLY A 789 -49.01 -7.11 -1.53
N ALA A 790 -48.52 -8.01 -0.67
CA ALA A 790 -49.36 -8.80 0.24
C ALA A 790 -49.98 -7.95 1.37
N ILE A 791 -49.20 -7.02 1.94
CA ILE A 791 -49.65 -6.07 2.96
C ILE A 791 -50.67 -5.12 2.34
N ALA A 792 -50.41 -4.55 1.17
CA ALA A 792 -51.35 -3.69 0.46
C ALA A 792 -52.67 -4.41 0.13
N TYR A 793 -52.63 -5.69 -0.24
CA TYR A 793 -53.83 -6.51 -0.40
C TYR A 793 -54.64 -6.61 0.90
N GLY A 794 -53.97 -6.91 2.02
CA GLY A 794 -54.62 -7.01 3.33
C GLY A 794 -55.20 -5.67 3.80
N VAL A 795 -54.37 -4.63 3.82
CA VAL A 795 -54.73 -3.27 4.26
C VAL A 795 -55.79 -2.63 3.37
N GLY A 796 -55.88 -3.00 2.10
CA GLY A 796 -56.94 -2.54 1.21
C GLY A 796 -58.37 -2.88 1.67
N HIS A 797 -58.53 -3.87 2.56
CA HIS A 797 -59.81 -4.18 3.20
C HIS A 797 -60.16 -3.24 4.36
N MET A 798 -59.20 -2.44 4.84
CA MET A 798 -59.38 -1.44 5.91
C MET A 798 -59.85 -0.09 5.38
N ASN A 799 -60.29 0.00 4.12
CA ASN A 799 -60.78 1.25 3.55
C ASN A 799 -61.99 1.79 4.34
N GLY A 800 -61.87 3.00 4.89
CA GLY A 800 -62.90 3.63 5.74
C GLY A 800 -62.84 3.22 7.22
N THR A 801 -61.96 2.29 7.61
CA THR A 801 -61.76 1.94 9.03
C THR A 801 -61.16 3.13 9.78
N GLY A 802 -61.77 3.49 10.92
CA GLY A 802 -61.36 4.67 11.69
C GLY A 802 -61.52 6.00 10.95
N GLY A 803 -62.34 6.05 9.88
CA GLY A 803 -62.53 7.24 9.05
C GLY A 803 -61.38 7.53 8.08
N LEU A 804 -60.42 6.61 7.95
CA LEU A 804 -59.25 6.77 7.08
C LEU A 804 -59.31 5.82 5.89
N SER A 805 -58.81 6.28 4.75
CA SER A 805 -58.66 5.46 3.55
C SER A 805 -57.51 4.48 3.67
N ALA A 806 -57.60 3.36 2.96
CA ALA A 806 -56.66 2.24 3.11
C ALA A 806 -55.20 2.63 2.85
N PHE A 807 -54.90 3.52 1.90
CA PHE A 807 -53.52 3.94 1.64
C PHE A 807 -52.91 4.70 2.82
N ARG A 808 -53.72 5.36 3.65
CA ARG A 808 -53.25 6.05 4.86
C ARG A 808 -52.83 5.03 5.91
N TRP A 809 -53.66 3.99 6.10
CA TRP A 809 -53.30 2.84 6.92
C TRP A 809 -52.08 2.11 6.40
N LEU A 810 -51.89 2.02 5.08
CA LEU A 810 -50.73 1.39 4.48
C LEU A 810 -49.42 2.07 4.94
N PHE A 811 -49.35 3.39 4.81
CA PHE A 811 -48.19 4.16 5.26
C PHE A 811 -47.94 4.05 6.78
N ILE A 812 -49.01 4.02 7.59
CA ILE A 812 -48.90 3.87 9.05
C ILE A 812 -48.40 2.48 9.43
N LEU A 813 -48.99 1.43 8.85
CA LEU A 813 -48.72 0.04 9.21
C LEU A 813 -47.39 -0.47 8.67
N GLU A 814 -46.91 0.04 7.54
CA GLU A 814 -45.60 -0.33 7.01
C GLU A 814 -44.45 0.45 7.70
N GLY A 815 -44.67 1.73 8.06
CA GLY A 815 -43.67 2.52 8.79
C GLY A 815 -43.54 2.16 10.27
N LEU A 816 -44.57 1.59 10.91
CA LEU A 816 -44.55 1.24 12.33
C LEU A 816 -43.52 0.16 12.69
N PRO A 817 -43.40 -0.98 11.97
CA PRO A 817 -42.34 -1.95 12.17
C PRO A 817 -40.94 -1.34 12.10
N SER A 818 -40.72 -0.40 11.17
CA SER A 818 -39.47 0.33 11.03
C SER A 818 -39.19 1.20 12.27
N LEU A 819 -40.22 1.91 12.76
CA LEU A 819 -40.14 2.74 13.96
C LEU A 819 -39.79 1.92 15.21
N LEU A 820 -40.45 0.77 15.40
CA LEU A 820 -40.25 -0.12 16.55
C LEU A 820 -38.91 -0.86 16.50
N SER A 821 -38.37 -1.07 15.31
CA SER A 821 -37.08 -1.73 15.12
C SER A 821 -35.90 -0.78 15.34
N ALA A 822 -36.08 0.54 15.23
CA ALA A 822 -34.99 1.51 15.42
C ALA A 822 -34.29 1.37 16.80
N PRO A 823 -35.01 1.26 17.95
CA PRO A 823 -34.39 0.94 19.23
C PRO A 823 -33.65 -0.41 19.24
N LEU A 824 -34.18 -1.43 18.56
CA LEU A 824 -33.51 -2.73 18.48
C LEU A 824 -32.19 -2.61 17.72
N VAL A 825 -32.17 -1.87 16.61
CA VAL A 825 -30.93 -1.59 15.86
C VAL A 825 -29.94 -0.82 16.73
N TRP A 826 -30.40 0.16 17.50
CA TRP A 826 -29.54 0.96 18.38
C TRP A 826 -28.79 0.10 19.41
N PHE A 827 -29.43 -0.93 19.98
CA PHE A 827 -28.83 -1.75 21.02
C PHE A 827 -28.19 -3.05 20.52
N PHE A 828 -28.67 -3.62 19.42
CA PHE A 828 -28.26 -4.96 18.97
C PHE A 828 -27.40 -4.96 17.70
N LEU A 829 -27.36 -3.89 16.90
CA LEU A 829 -26.45 -3.84 15.76
C LEU A 829 -25.01 -3.66 16.28
N PRO A 830 -24.09 -4.61 16.05
CA PRO A 830 -22.76 -4.54 16.62
C PRO A 830 -21.89 -3.53 15.86
N ASP A 831 -21.26 -2.57 16.54
CA ASP A 831 -20.49 -1.51 15.86
C ASP A 831 -19.18 -2.04 15.22
N TYR A 832 -18.30 -2.64 16.02
CA TYR A 832 -16.98 -3.11 15.60
C TYR A 832 -16.60 -4.45 16.24
N PRO A 833 -15.74 -5.28 15.61
CA PRO A 833 -15.26 -6.54 16.19
C PRO A 833 -14.57 -6.37 17.55
N GLU A 834 -13.87 -5.26 17.77
CA GLU A 834 -13.14 -5.05 19.02
C GLU A 834 -14.08 -4.78 20.20
N THR A 835 -15.22 -4.14 19.95
CA THR A 835 -16.15 -3.64 20.98
C THR A 835 -17.21 -4.64 21.40
N VAL A 836 -17.48 -5.69 20.60
CA VAL A 836 -18.53 -6.65 20.92
C VAL A 836 -18.18 -7.58 22.06
N LYS A 837 -19.17 -7.94 22.87
CA LYS A 837 -18.98 -8.82 24.05
C LYS A 837 -19.11 -10.31 23.73
N TRP A 838 -19.59 -10.67 22.55
CA TRP A 838 -19.95 -12.05 22.20
C TRP A 838 -18.87 -12.81 21.43
N LEU A 839 -17.79 -12.12 21.06
CA LEU A 839 -16.56 -12.75 20.57
C LEU A 839 -15.61 -12.99 21.74
N SER A 840 -15.03 -14.19 21.81
CA SER A 840 -13.95 -14.49 22.76
C SER A 840 -12.70 -13.64 22.45
N PRO A 841 -11.76 -13.47 23.38
CA PRO A 841 -10.51 -12.75 23.11
C PRO A 841 -9.74 -13.31 21.90
N GLU A 842 -9.72 -14.64 21.76
CA GLU A 842 -9.10 -15.35 20.62
C GLU A 842 -9.84 -15.06 19.30
N GLU A 843 -11.17 -15.10 19.31
CA GLU A 843 -11.99 -14.79 18.13
C GLU A 843 -11.88 -13.31 17.72
N LYS A 844 -11.69 -12.39 18.69
CA LYS A 844 -11.42 -10.97 18.42
C LYS A 844 -10.05 -10.77 17.79
N ALA A 845 -9.02 -11.45 18.31
CA ALA A 845 -7.69 -11.43 17.74
C ALA A 845 -7.72 -11.96 16.30
N LEU A 846 -8.41 -13.08 16.07
CA LEU A 846 -8.61 -13.66 14.74
C LEU A 846 -9.40 -12.72 13.81
N ALA A 847 -10.45 -12.05 14.31
CA ALA A 847 -11.18 -11.05 13.52
C ALA A 847 -10.32 -9.85 13.14
N ALA A 848 -9.49 -9.35 14.07
CA ALA A 848 -8.56 -8.24 13.83
C ALA A 848 -7.44 -8.64 12.86
N GLU A 849 -6.89 -9.84 13.00
CA GLU A 849 -5.86 -10.40 12.12
C GLU A 849 -6.39 -10.57 10.69
N ARG A 850 -7.59 -11.17 10.53
CA ARG A 850 -8.24 -11.35 9.22
C ARG A 850 -8.50 -10.04 8.51
N LEU A 851 -8.75 -8.95 9.24
CA LEU A 851 -9.04 -7.63 8.70
C LEU A 851 -7.80 -6.72 8.58
N LYS A 852 -6.63 -7.12 9.11
CA LYS A 852 -5.40 -6.30 9.24
C LYS A 852 -4.91 -5.66 7.93
N PHE A 853 -5.14 -6.32 6.79
CA PHE A 853 -4.69 -5.85 5.47
C PHE A 853 -5.82 -5.42 4.53
N GLU A 854 -7.09 -5.75 4.84
CA GLU A 854 -8.23 -5.59 3.92
C GLU A 854 -9.49 -4.93 4.53
N GLY A 855 -9.53 -4.76 5.85
CA GLY A 855 -10.65 -4.15 6.57
C GLY A 855 -10.56 -2.63 6.63
N SER A 856 -11.71 -1.97 6.75
CA SER A 856 -11.74 -0.56 7.16
C SER A 856 -11.63 -0.52 8.68
N HIS A 857 -10.62 0.11 9.27
CA HIS A 857 -10.55 0.25 10.73
C HIS A 857 -11.17 1.58 11.16
N GLY A 858 -11.78 1.62 12.35
CA GLY A 858 -12.32 2.86 12.92
C GLY A 858 -11.28 4.01 12.98
N ASN A 859 -10.00 3.65 13.14
CA ASN A 859 -8.85 4.57 13.18
C ASN A 859 -8.08 4.69 11.85
N SER A 860 -8.60 4.17 10.74
CA SER A 860 -7.94 4.27 9.42
C SER A 860 -7.85 5.72 8.92
N LYS A 861 -6.68 6.11 8.38
CA LYS A 861 -6.40 7.44 7.80
C LYS A 861 -7.49 7.84 6.81
N SER A 862 -7.90 9.11 6.86
CA SER A 862 -8.82 9.70 5.88
C SER A 862 -8.22 9.64 4.47
N MET A 863 -9.08 9.44 3.47
CA MET A 863 -8.72 9.41 2.05
C MET A 863 -7.93 10.66 1.67
N THR A 864 -6.75 10.49 1.06
CA THR A 864 -5.96 11.62 0.57
C THR A 864 -6.54 12.16 -0.75
N TRP A 865 -6.26 13.42 -1.07
CA TRP A 865 -6.70 14.00 -2.35
C TRP A 865 -6.07 13.29 -3.57
N GLN A 866 -4.87 12.73 -3.42
CA GLN A 866 -4.21 11.96 -4.48
C GLN A 866 -4.99 10.65 -4.76
N ASP A 867 -5.46 9.96 -3.72
CA ASP A 867 -6.29 8.74 -3.84
C ASP A 867 -7.66 9.06 -4.46
N ALA A 868 -8.27 10.15 -4.03
CA ALA A 868 -9.54 10.64 -4.58
C ALA A 868 -9.38 10.99 -6.07
N LYS A 869 -8.34 11.74 -6.43
CA LYS A 869 -8.06 12.12 -7.82
C LYS A 869 -7.83 10.89 -8.71
N THR A 870 -7.08 9.89 -8.23
CA THR A 870 -6.83 8.65 -9.00
C THR A 870 -8.12 7.88 -9.29
N THR A 871 -9.05 7.85 -8.32
CA THR A 871 -10.37 7.24 -8.48
C THR A 871 -11.26 8.07 -9.42
N LEU A 872 -11.27 9.40 -9.28
CA LEU A 872 -12.10 10.31 -10.08
C LEU A 872 -11.67 10.41 -11.55
N VAL A 873 -10.43 10.08 -11.91
CA VAL A 873 -9.96 10.13 -13.31
C VAL A 873 -9.91 8.76 -13.99
N ASP A 874 -10.28 7.67 -13.29
CA ASP A 874 -10.31 6.34 -13.88
C ASP A 874 -11.56 6.12 -14.72
N TRP A 875 -11.43 6.28 -16.04
CA TRP A 875 -12.52 6.12 -17.00
C TRP A 875 -13.25 4.77 -16.90
N ARG A 876 -12.60 3.71 -16.40
CA ARG A 876 -13.21 2.37 -16.28
C ARG A 876 -14.32 2.38 -15.23
N LEU A 877 -14.18 3.21 -14.20
CA LEU A 877 -15.22 3.38 -13.20
C LEU A 877 -16.45 4.06 -13.83
N TYR A 878 -16.27 5.04 -14.72
CA TYR A 878 -17.37 5.62 -15.48
C TYR A 878 -18.08 4.62 -16.39
N ALA A 879 -17.37 3.60 -16.91
CA ALA A 879 -18.00 2.50 -17.63
C ALA A 879 -18.89 1.64 -16.70
N HIS A 880 -18.41 1.33 -15.49
CA HIS A 880 -19.25 0.70 -14.45
C HIS A 880 -20.45 1.58 -14.07
N TYR A 881 -20.25 2.89 -13.92
CA TYR A 881 -21.32 3.84 -13.55
C TYR A 881 -22.38 3.95 -14.65
N ALA A 882 -21.98 3.92 -15.92
CA ALA A 882 -22.90 3.90 -17.05
C ALA A 882 -23.72 2.61 -17.07
N ILE A 883 -23.08 1.44 -16.86
CA ILE A 883 -23.79 0.16 -16.72
C ILE A 883 -24.79 0.23 -15.54
N TYR A 884 -24.37 0.80 -14.40
CA TYR A 884 -25.20 0.93 -13.23
C TYR A 884 -26.39 1.89 -13.42
N PHE A 885 -26.21 2.98 -14.18
CA PHE A 885 -27.29 3.85 -14.65
C PHE A 885 -28.33 3.05 -15.47
N GLY A 886 -27.85 2.20 -16.40
CA GLY A 886 -28.71 1.39 -17.24
C GLY A 886 -29.60 0.45 -16.43
N ILE A 887 -29.04 -0.25 -15.44
CA ILE A 887 -29.81 -1.18 -14.59
C ILE A 887 -30.69 -0.47 -13.54
N SER A 888 -30.32 0.75 -13.14
CA SER A 888 -31.10 1.55 -12.20
C SER A 888 -32.49 1.93 -12.75
N THR A 889 -32.65 1.97 -14.07
CA THR A 889 -33.93 2.28 -14.73
C THR A 889 -35.00 1.18 -14.55
N PRO A 890 -34.73 -0.09 -14.90
CA PRO A 890 -35.67 -1.19 -14.61
C PRO A 890 -35.81 -1.43 -13.11
N PHE A 891 -34.78 -1.19 -12.29
CA PHE A 891 -34.87 -1.27 -10.84
C PHE A 891 -35.95 -0.33 -10.27
N SER A 892 -35.84 0.98 -10.52
CA SER A 892 -36.83 1.94 -9.97
C SER A 892 -38.21 1.76 -10.61
N SER A 893 -38.26 1.48 -11.92
CA SER A 893 -39.52 1.37 -12.62
C SER A 893 -40.30 0.11 -12.22
N LEU A 894 -39.64 -1.03 -12.03
CA LEU A 894 -40.29 -2.20 -11.42
C LEU A 894 -40.73 -1.87 -10.00
N SER A 895 -39.84 -1.35 -9.14
CA SER A 895 -40.17 -1.10 -7.73
C SER A 895 -41.33 -0.14 -7.52
N LEU A 896 -41.46 0.91 -8.33
CA LEU A 896 -42.49 1.94 -8.14
C LEU A 896 -43.73 1.75 -9.01
N PHE A 897 -43.63 1.02 -10.12
CA PHE A 897 -44.73 0.88 -11.09
C PHE A 897 -45.22 -0.55 -11.28
N THR A 898 -44.64 -1.58 -10.65
CA THR A 898 -45.19 -2.96 -10.74
C THR A 898 -46.69 -3.04 -10.42
N PRO A 899 -47.23 -2.38 -9.38
CA PRO A 899 -48.68 -2.35 -9.14
C PRO A 899 -49.48 -1.70 -10.29
N THR A 900 -48.91 -0.65 -10.91
CA THR A 900 -49.50 0.01 -12.09
C THR A 900 -49.44 -0.89 -13.33
N ILE A 901 -48.37 -1.68 -13.48
CA ILE A 901 -48.18 -2.64 -14.57
C ILE A 901 -49.17 -3.79 -14.40
N THR A 902 -49.28 -4.40 -13.21
CA THR A 902 -50.26 -5.48 -12.95
C THR A 902 -51.70 -5.00 -13.11
N ALA A 903 -52.02 -3.78 -12.67
CA ALA A 903 -53.32 -3.17 -12.96
C ALA A 903 -53.57 -2.95 -14.47
N GLY A 904 -52.51 -2.69 -15.24
CA GLY A 904 -52.54 -2.64 -16.70
C GLY A 904 -52.72 -3.99 -17.39
N LEU A 905 -52.46 -5.10 -16.67
CA LEU A 905 -52.65 -6.48 -17.14
C LEU A 905 -54.06 -7.02 -16.86
N GLY A 906 -55.03 -6.15 -16.60
CA GLY A 906 -56.43 -6.54 -16.40
C GLY A 906 -56.80 -6.94 -14.98
N PHE A 907 -55.84 -7.01 -14.05
CA PHE A 907 -56.13 -7.19 -12.62
C PHE A 907 -56.69 -5.89 -12.03
N LYS A 908 -57.71 -5.98 -11.17
CA LYS A 908 -58.36 -4.81 -10.57
C LYS A 908 -58.04 -4.68 -9.08
N ASP A 909 -57.90 -3.43 -8.63
CA ASP A 909 -57.78 -3.02 -7.22
C ASP A 909 -56.86 -3.95 -6.39
N LEU A 910 -57.43 -4.66 -5.41
CA LEU A 910 -56.70 -5.52 -4.48
C LEU A 910 -56.02 -6.69 -5.19
N THR A 911 -56.67 -7.30 -6.18
CA THR A 911 -56.06 -8.39 -6.96
C THR A 911 -54.81 -7.90 -7.69
N ALA A 912 -54.77 -6.66 -8.16
CA ALA A 912 -53.55 -6.10 -8.78
C ALA A 912 -52.37 -6.00 -7.80
N GLN A 913 -52.63 -5.72 -6.51
CA GLN A 913 -51.63 -5.71 -5.44
C GLN A 913 -51.08 -7.12 -5.19
N LEU A 914 -51.97 -8.11 -5.05
CA LEU A 914 -51.58 -9.50 -4.80
C LEU A 914 -50.76 -10.07 -5.97
N MET A 915 -51.08 -9.69 -7.20
CA MET A 915 -50.35 -10.16 -8.38
C MET A 915 -48.95 -9.55 -8.52
N THR A 916 -48.56 -8.60 -7.68
CA THR A 916 -47.16 -8.15 -7.60
C THR A 916 -46.26 -9.14 -6.85
N VAL A 917 -46.84 -10.01 -6.00
CA VAL A 917 -46.09 -10.93 -5.13
C VAL A 917 -45.25 -11.94 -5.91
N PRO A 918 -45.78 -12.69 -6.90
CA PRO A 918 -45.01 -13.74 -7.58
C PRO A 918 -43.78 -13.24 -8.35
N PRO A 919 -43.83 -12.14 -9.14
CA PRO A 919 -42.64 -11.58 -9.79
C PRO A 919 -41.50 -11.30 -8.81
N TYR A 920 -41.82 -10.71 -7.66
CA TYR A 920 -40.84 -10.37 -6.64
C TYR A 920 -40.33 -11.57 -5.85
N ALA A 921 -41.21 -12.51 -5.47
CA ALA A 921 -40.82 -13.72 -4.77
C ALA A 921 -39.89 -14.60 -5.61
N ILE A 922 -40.17 -14.74 -6.90
CA ILE A 922 -39.30 -15.45 -7.85
C ILE A 922 -37.99 -14.68 -8.03
N ALA A 923 -38.06 -13.35 -8.23
CA ALA A 923 -36.87 -12.52 -8.34
C ALA A 923 -35.95 -12.63 -7.12
N TYR A 924 -36.52 -12.75 -5.90
CA TYR A 924 -35.75 -12.97 -4.68
C TYR A 924 -34.93 -14.27 -4.73
N VAL A 925 -35.59 -15.40 -5.03
CA VAL A 925 -34.92 -16.70 -5.11
C VAL A 925 -33.87 -16.70 -6.22
N VAL A 926 -34.21 -16.18 -7.41
CA VAL A 926 -33.27 -16.12 -8.53
C VAL A 926 -32.09 -15.20 -8.20
N THR A 927 -32.31 -14.06 -7.57
CA THR A 927 -31.23 -13.13 -7.18
C THR A 927 -30.22 -13.80 -6.26
N LEU A 928 -30.67 -14.58 -5.28
CA LEU A 928 -29.79 -15.32 -4.37
C LEU A 928 -29.01 -16.43 -5.09
N LEU A 929 -29.70 -17.24 -5.91
CA LEU A 929 -29.06 -18.32 -6.66
C LEU A 929 -28.01 -17.79 -7.65
N VAL A 930 -28.35 -16.70 -8.36
CA VAL A 930 -27.46 -16.07 -9.33
C VAL A 930 -26.26 -15.43 -8.65
N SER A 931 -26.46 -14.75 -7.52
CA SER A 931 -25.36 -14.14 -6.78
C SER A 931 -24.42 -15.20 -6.20
N TRP A 932 -24.96 -16.28 -5.65
CA TRP A 932 -24.17 -17.43 -5.20
C TRP A 932 -23.38 -18.07 -6.35
N SER A 933 -24.04 -18.34 -7.48
CA SER A 933 -23.39 -18.90 -8.67
C SER A 933 -22.30 -17.98 -9.23
N ALA A 934 -22.57 -16.67 -9.29
CA ALA A 934 -21.63 -15.67 -9.78
C ALA A 934 -20.35 -15.59 -8.94
N ASP A 935 -20.48 -15.68 -7.62
CA ASP A 935 -19.34 -15.73 -6.70
C ASP A 935 -18.63 -17.10 -6.75
N HIS A 936 -19.37 -18.22 -6.80
CA HIS A 936 -18.81 -19.57 -6.85
C HIS A 936 -17.92 -19.79 -8.09
N PHE A 937 -18.36 -19.32 -9.25
CA PHE A 937 -17.60 -19.45 -10.51
C PHE A 937 -16.67 -18.26 -10.81
N ASP A 938 -16.57 -17.27 -9.91
CA ASP A 938 -15.84 -16.01 -10.10
C ASP A 938 -16.16 -15.34 -11.46
N ALA A 939 -17.44 -15.37 -11.87
CA ALA A 939 -17.91 -15.04 -13.23
C ALA A 939 -19.01 -13.96 -13.21
N ARG A 940 -18.79 -12.91 -12.42
CA ARG A 940 -19.80 -11.88 -12.08
C ARG A 940 -20.31 -11.11 -13.30
N ALA A 941 -19.42 -10.72 -14.23
CA ALA A 941 -19.85 -9.99 -15.42
C ALA A 941 -20.75 -10.83 -16.35
N LEU A 942 -20.46 -12.13 -16.45
CA LEU A 942 -21.22 -13.04 -17.31
C LEU A 942 -22.63 -13.28 -16.75
N HIS A 943 -22.75 -13.50 -15.44
CA HIS A 943 -24.05 -13.65 -14.78
C HIS A 943 -24.88 -12.37 -14.91
N SER A 944 -24.27 -11.20 -14.70
CA SER A 944 -24.97 -9.92 -14.90
C SER A 944 -25.41 -9.73 -16.36
N ALA A 945 -24.58 -10.09 -17.35
CA ALA A 945 -24.96 -9.98 -18.76
C ALA A 945 -26.08 -10.95 -19.16
N ILE A 946 -26.03 -12.20 -18.69
CA ILE A 946 -27.06 -13.21 -18.97
C ILE A 946 -28.39 -12.75 -18.38
N PHE A 947 -28.43 -12.38 -17.09
CA PHE A 947 -29.69 -12.02 -16.44
C PHE A 947 -30.20 -10.64 -16.88
N ALA A 948 -29.33 -9.71 -17.25
CA ALA A 948 -29.76 -8.49 -17.95
C ALA A 948 -30.40 -8.82 -19.31
N THR A 949 -29.86 -9.78 -20.06
CA THR A 949 -30.46 -10.25 -21.32
C THR A 949 -31.80 -10.94 -21.09
N VAL A 950 -31.92 -11.79 -20.07
CA VAL A 950 -33.19 -12.43 -19.68
C VAL A 950 -34.23 -11.36 -19.34
N GLY A 951 -33.85 -10.36 -18.55
CA GLY A 951 -34.73 -9.23 -18.21
C GLY A 951 -35.14 -8.44 -19.46
N ALA A 952 -34.18 -8.15 -20.35
CA ALA A 952 -34.42 -7.45 -21.60
C ALA A 952 -35.40 -8.20 -22.50
N VAL A 953 -35.24 -9.51 -22.63
CA VAL A 953 -36.15 -10.38 -23.38
C VAL A 953 -37.54 -10.40 -22.75
N GLY A 954 -37.64 -10.43 -21.42
CA GLY A 954 -38.92 -10.29 -20.72
C GLY A 954 -39.65 -8.98 -21.07
N PHE A 955 -38.95 -7.84 -21.00
CA PHE A 955 -39.54 -6.56 -21.38
C PHE A 955 -39.82 -6.43 -22.88
N LEU A 956 -38.92 -6.93 -23.74
CA LEU A 956 -39.09 -6.94 -25.20
C LEU A 956 -40.29 -7.77 -25.61
N ALA A 957 -40.42 -8.98 -25.06
CA ALA A 957 -41.56 -9.85 -25.28
C ALA A 957 -42.86 -9.18 -24.84
N SER A 958 -42.87 -8.52 -23.68
CA SER A 958 -44.03 -7.74 -23.22
C SER A 958 -44.36 -6.56 -24.15
N ALA A 959 -43.35 -5.96 -24.80
CA ALA A 959 -43.53 -4.80 -25.68
C ALA A 959 -44.11 -5.16 -27.05
N VAL A 960 -43.82 -6.37 -27.57
CA VAL A 960 -44.30 -6.83 -28.88
C VAL A 960 -45.64 -7.58 -28.80
N LEU A 961 -46.01 -8.05 -27.59
CA LEU A 961 -47.29 -8.70 -27.37
C LEU A 961 -48.46 -7.71 -27.45
N PRO A 962 -49.63 -8.15 -27.94
CA PRO A 962 -50.85 -7.35 -27.89
C PRO A 962 -51.16 -6.84 -26.48
N PRO A 963 -51.69 -5.61 -26.30
CA PRO A 963 -51.95 -5.02 -24.99
C PRO A 963 -52.85 -5.90 -24.08
N ASP A 964 -53.75 -6.67 -24.69
CA ASP A 964 -54.73 -7.56 -24.09
C ASP A 964 -54.22 -8.99 -23.83
N ALA A 965 -52.97 -9.32 -24.20
CA ALA A 965 -52.34 -10.62 -23.94
C ALA A 965 -51.89 -10.77 -22.47
N TYR A 966 -52.81 -10.57 -21.53
CA TYR A 966 -52.53 -10.39 -20.09
C TYR A 966 -51.69 -11.51 -19.47
N ASN A 967 -52.05 -12.77 -19.71
CA ASN A 967 -51.33 -13.93 -19.13
C ASN A 967 -49.88 -14.03 -19.63
N ALA A 968 -49.67 -13.84 -20.94
CA ALA A 968 -48.35 -13.90 -21.53
C ALA A 968 -47.47 -12.74 -21.03
N ARG A 969 -48.04 -11.54 -20.93
CA ARG A 969 -47.35 -10.35 -20.43
C ARG A 969 -47.08 -10.40 -18.92
N TYR A 970 -47.91 -11.10 -18.15
CA TYR A 970 -47.62 -11.40 -16.75
C TYR A 970 -46.44 -12.35 -16.59
N GLY A 971 -46.36 -13.41 -17.41
CA GLY A 971 -45.17 -14.26 -17.48
C GLY A 971 -43.91 -13.46 -17.85
N CYS A 972 -44.04 -12.54 -18.79
CA CYS A 972 -42.96 -11.61 -19.16
C CYS A 972 -42.52 -10.72 -18.00
N LEU A 973 -43.44 -10.25 -17.15
CA LEU A 973 -43.14 -9.46 -15.96
C LEU A 973 -42.33 -10.26 -14.94
N ILE A 974 -42.64 -11.54 -14.73
CA ILE A 974 -41.86 -12.44 -13.85
C ILE A 974 -40.43 -12.58 -14.37
N VAL A 975 -40.27 -12.84 -15.68
CA VAL A 975 -38.95 -12.97 -16.33
C VAL A 975 -38.18 -11.64 -16.26
N ALA A 976 -38.86 -10.52 -16.53
CA ALA A 976 -38.29 -9.18 -16.47
C ALA A 976 -37.79 -8.84 -15.06
N ALA A 977 -38.60 -9.11 -14.03
CA ALA A 977 -38.23 -8.89 -12.63
C ALA A 977 -37.06 -9.80 -12.22
N ALA A 978 -37.15 -11.10 -12.49
CA ALA A 978 -36.09 -12.06 -12.17
C ALA A 978 -34.76 -11.68 -12.84
N GLY A 979 -34.78 -11.31 -14.12
CA GLY A 979 -33.57 -10.87 -14.84
C GLY A 979 -32.99 -9.55 -14.30
N SER A 980 -33.83 -8.54 -14.10
CA SER A 980 -33.38 -7.20 -13.72
C SER A 980 -32.78 -7.16 -12.32
N PHE A 981 -33.45 -7.73 -11.32
CA PHE A 981 -32.94 -7.69 -9.93
C PHE A 981 -31.70 -8.58 -9.74
N SER A 982 -31.64 -9.73 -10.42
CA SER A 982 -30.55 -10.70 -10.21
C SER A 982 -29.18 -10.24 -10.73
N CYS A 983 -29.14 -9.26 -11.63
CA CYS A 983 -27.87 -8.78 -12.18
C CYS A 983 -27.19 -7.70 -11.32
N ILE A 984 -27.91 -7.05 -10.40
CA ILE A 984 -27.41 -5.91 -9.60
C ILE A 984 -26.33 -6.34 -8.59
N PRO A 985 -26.52 -7.39 -7.76
CA PRO A 985 -25.50 -7.74 -6.78
C PRO A 985 -24.16 -8.17 -7.40
N PRO A 986 -24.11 -9.02 -8.45
CA PRO A 986 -22.84 -9.34 -9.10
C PRO A 986 -22.15 -8.13 -9.73
N LEU A 987 -22.89 -7.12 -10.23
CA LEU A 987 -22.31 -5.86 -10.73
C LEU A 987 -21.55 -5.10 -9.63
N LEU A 988 -22.15 -4.93 -8.46
CA LEU A 988 -21.50 -4.26 -7.33
C LEU A 988 -20.30 -5.05 -6.80
N GLY A 989 -20.42 -6.37 -6.69
CA GLY A 989 -19.32 -7.25 -6.35
C GLY A 989 -18.16 -7.15 -7.36
N TRP A 990 -18.49 -7.03 -8.65
CA TRP A 990 -17.52 -6.89 -9.73
C TRP A 990 -16.77 -5.55 -9.69
N LEU A 991 -17.48 -4.44 -9.44
CA LEU A 991 -16.86 -3.12 -9.23
C LEU A 991 -15.86 -3.16 -8.06
N SER A 992 -16.32 -3.59 -6.88
CA SER A 992 -15.51 -3.63 -5.65
C SER A 992 -14.25 -4.47 -5.81
N SER A 993 -14.37 -5.63 -6.48
CA SER A 993 -13.25 -6.56 -6.71
C SER A 993 -12.12 -6.00 -7.59
N ASN A 994 -12.38 -4.91 -8.32
CA ASN A 994 -11.45 -4.29 -9.27
C ASN A 994 -10.80 -2.99 -8.77
N LEU A 995 -10.98 -2.67 -7.48
CA LEU A 995 -10.41 -1.48 -6.85
C LEU A 995 -9.14 -1.81 -6.06
N HIS A 996 -8.18 -0.89 -6.08
CA HIS A 996 -6.80 -1.13 -5.61
C HIS A 996 -6.56 -0.79 -4.13
N SER A 997 -7.42 0.01 -3.48
CA SER A 997 -7.32 0.35 -2.06
C SER A 997 -8.71 0.44 -1.39
N THR A 998 -8.77 0.25 -0.07
CA THR A 998 -10.00 0.37 0.74
C THR A 998 -10.60 1.78 0.71
N ALA A 999 -9.76 2.82 0.64
CA ALA A 999 -10.21 4.21 0.47
C ALA A 999 -10.83 4.47 -0.91
N ALA A 1000 -10.22 3.94 -1.99
CA ALA A 1000 -10.79 4.02 -3.34
C ALA A 1000 -12.09 3.22 -3.47
N ALA A 1001 -12.22 2.11 -2.74
CA ALA A 1001 -13.45 1.31 -2.65
C ALA A 1001 -14.62 2.11 -2.08
N GLY A 1002 -14.41 2.85 -0.98
CA GLY A 1002 -15.44 3.69 -0.38
C GLY A 1002 -15.96 4.78 -1.33
N LEU A 1003 -15.05 5.51 -1.99
CA LEU A 1003 -15.44 6.58 -2.92
C LEU A 1003 -16.08 6.04 -4.21
N ALA A 1004 -15.52 4.99 -4.82
CA ALA A 1004 -16.02 4.49 -6.10
C ALA A 1004 -17.39 3.80 -5.99
N ILE A 1005 -17.67 3.12 -4.87
CA ILE A 1005 -18.99 2.51 -4.61
C ILE A 1005 -20.05 3.59 -4.40
N ALA A 1006 -19.75 4.62 -3.60
CA ALA A 1006 -20.65 5.75 -3.40
C ALA A 1006 -20.95 6.47 -4.72
N LEU A 1007 -19.91 6.75 -5.53
CA LEU A 1007 -20.11 7.34 -6.86
C LEU A 1007 -20.95 6.43 -7.77
N ASN A 1008 -20.73 5.11 -7.78
CA ASN A 1008 -21.52 4.19 -8.61
C ASN A 1008 -23.02 4.26 -8.28
N ILE A 1009 -23.36 4.27 -6.98
CA ILE A 1009 -24.75 4.36 -6.53
C ILE A 1009 -25.34 5.74 -6.85
N SER A 1010 -24.58 6.80 -6.59
CA SER A 1010 -24.97 8.18 -6.92
C SER A 1010 -25.23 8.38 -8.43
N PHE A 1011 -24.40 7.82 -9.31
CA PHE A 1011 -24.62 7.82 -10.77
C PHE A 1011 -25.78 6.92 -11.22
N GLY A 1012 -26.27 6.03 -10.36
CA GLY A 1012 -27.49 5.28 -10.56
C GLY A 1012 -28.76 6.13 -10.42
N ALA A 1013 -28.74 7.21 -9.63
CA ALA A 1013 -29.91 8.04 -9.38
C ALA A 1013 -30.52 8.68 -10.65
N PRO A 1014 -29.74 9.22 -11.60
CA PRO A 1014 -30.27 9.65 -12.91
C PRO A 1014 -30.96 8.52 -13.69
N GLY A 1015 -30.48 7.27 -13.57
CA GLY A 1015 -31.13 6.10 -14.17
C GLY A 1015 -32.46 5.81 -13.50
N GLN A 1016 -32.50 5.88 -12.17
CA GLN A 1016 -33.76 5.74 -11.43
C GLN A 1016 -34.77 6.82 -11.80
N ILE A 1017 -34.31 8.07 -12.02
CA ILE A 1017 -35.15 9.18 -12.49
C ILE A 1017 -35.73 8.83 -13.87
N THR A 1018 -34.91 8.32 -14.78
CA THR A 1018 -35.40 7.83 -16.08
C THR A 1018 -36.51 6.79 -15.88
N GLY A 1019 -36.32 5.84 -14.95
CA GLY A 1019 -37.30 4.80 -14.64
C GLY A 1019 -38.65 5.31 -14.12
N VAL A 1020 -38.70 6.46 -13.46
CA VAL A 1020 -39.97 7.04 -13.01
C VAL A 1020 -40.73 7.78 -14.12
N TRP A 1021 -40.04 8.20 -15.19
CA TRP A 1021 -40.64 8.95 -16.29
C TRP A 1021 -41.12 8.10 -17.48
N ILE A 1022 -40.70 6.83 -17.55
CA ILE A 1022 -40.96 5.98 -18.74
C ILE A 1022 -42.33 5.28 -18.74
N TYR A 1023 -42.97 5.09 -17.57
CA TYR A 1023 -44.31 4.52 -17.48
C TYR A 1023 -45.39 5.60 -17.46
N LYS A 1024 -45.74 6.05 -18.66
CA LYS A 1024 -46.68 7.16 -18.87
C LYS A 1024 -48.14 6.73 -18.76
N ALA A 1025 -48.96 7.53 -18.09
CA ALA A 1025 -50.35 7.20 -17.81
C ALA A 1025 -51.22 7.13 -19.08
N ASP A 1026 -50.95 7.96 -20.09
CA ASP A 1026 -51.63 8.02 -21.38
C ASP A 1026 -51.36 6.78 -22.27
N GLU A 1027 -50.27 6.06 -21.99
CA GLU A 1027 -49.90 4.82 -22.68
C GLU A 1027 -50.57 3.55 -22.11
N LYS A 1028 -51.35 3.66 -21.01
CA LYS A 1028 -51.99 2.51 -20.35
C LYS A 1028 -52.77 1.62 -21.33
N LYS A 1029 -53.56 2.22 -22.23
CA LYS A 1029 -54.37 1.47 -23.22
C LYS A 1029 -53.53 0.75 -24.28
N LYS A 1030 -52.29 1.20 -24.49
CA LYS A 1030 -51.33 0.61 -25.44
C LYS A 1030 -50.39 -0.38 -24.76
N GLY A 1031 -50.56 -0.61 -23.45
CA GLY A 1031 -49.69 -1.50 -22.69
C GLY A 1031 -48.32 -0.92 -22.37
N TYR A 1032 -48.18 0.39 -22.20
CA TYR A 1032 -46.91 1.04 -21.78
C TYR A 1032 -45.68 0.71 -22.67
N PRO A 1033 -45.78 0.88 -24.01
CA PRO A 1033 -44.68 0.57 -24.92
C PRO A 1033 -43.40 1.36 -24.59
N THR A 1034 -43.48 2.64 -24.20
CA THR A 1034 -42.28 3.40 -23.84
C THR A 1034 -41.55 2.75 -22.65
N GLY A 1035 -42.30 2.38 -21.60
CA GLY A 1035 -41.75 1.72 -20.42
C GLY A 1035 -41.05 0.40 -20.75
N HIS A 1036 -41.67 -0.44 -21.57
CA HIS A 1036 -41.10 -1.73 -21.93
C HIS A 1036 -39.91 -1.64 -22.90
N TRP A 1037 -40.00 -0.81 -23.95
CA TRP A 1037 -38.90 -0.63 -24.90
C TRP A 1037 -37.68 0.05 -24.27
N VAL A 1038 -37.87 1.05 -23.43
CA VAL A 1038 -36.75 1.72 -22.74
C VAL A 1038 -36.06 0.76 -21.77
N ASN A 1039 -36.82 0.01 -20.98
CA ASN A 1039 -36.24 -1.00 -20.08
C ASN A 1039 -35.51 -2.10 -20.86
N ALA A 1040 -36.08 -2.61 -21.95
CA ALA A 1040 -35.41 -3.59 -22.80
C ALA A 1040 -34.11 -3.04 -23.40
N GLY A 1041 -34.16 -1.83 -23.96
CA GLY A 1041 -32.99 -1.17 -24.55
C GLY A 1041 -31.87 -0.92 -23.53
N LEU A 1042 -32.20 -0.44 -22.33
CA LEU A 1042 -31.22 -0.22 -21.28
C LEU A 1042 -30.67 -1.52 -20.69
N LEU A 1043 -31.46 -2.58 -20.60
CA LEU A 1043 -30.96 -3.89 -20.19
C LEU A 1043 -30.06 -4.55 -21.25
N PHE A 1044 -30.35 -4.37 -22.54
CA PHE A 1044 -29.42 -4.76 -23.60
C PHE A 1044 -28.14 -3.90 -23.57
N PHE A 1045 -28.25 -2.61 -23.26
CA PHE A 1045 -27.10 -1.75 -23.03
C PHE A 1045 -26.27 -2.24 -21.83
N VAL A 1046 -26.90 -2.65 -20.73
CA VAL A 1046 -26.23 -3.29 -19.57
C VAL A 1046 -25.53 -4.58 -20.01
N ALA A 1047 -26.22 -5.47 -20.73
CA ALA A 1047 -25.65 -6.72 -21.20
C ALA A 1047 -24.45 -6.49 -22.14
N ALA A 1048 -24.58 -5.59 -23.13
CA ALA A 1048 -23.52 -5.22 -24.04
C ALA A 1048 -22.36 -4.53 -23.31
N GLY A 1049 -22.65 -3.66 -22.35
CA GLY A 1049 -21.65 -3.00 -21.50
C GLY A 1049 -20.88 -4.01 -20.65
N CYS A 1050 -21.57 -4.94 -19.99
CA CYS A 1050 -20.96 -6.04 -19.23
C CYS A 1050 -20.08 -6.90 -20.12
N ILE A 1051 -20.56 -7.32 -21.30
CA ILE A 1051 -19.79 -8.13 -22.24
C ILE A 1051 -18.60 -7.35 -22.81
N SER A 1052 -18.78 -6.08 -23.15
CA SER A 1052 -17.71 -5.23 -23.67
C SER A 1052 -16.64 -4.98 -22.61
N LEU A 1053 -17.05 -4.73 -21.36
CA LEU A 1053 -16.13 -4.53 -20.24
C LEU A 1053 -15.51 -5.85 -19.78
N LEU A 1054 -16.22 -6.98 -19.88
CA LEU A 1054 -15.71 -8.33 -19.70
C LEU A 1054 -14.67 -8.65 -20.77
N PHE A 1055 -14.93 -8.34 -22.04
CA PHE A 1055 -13.95 -8.50 -23.09
C PHE A 1055 -12.80 -7.52 -22.93
N PHE A 1056 -13.05 -6.30 -22.46
CA PHE A 1056 -12.00 -5.33 -22.17
C PHE A 1056 -11.16 -5.77 -20.98
N TYR A 1057 -11.73 -6.36 -19.93
CA TYR A 1057 -11.00 -6.90 -18.77
C TYR A 1057 -10.38 -8.24 -19.08
N LYS A 1058 -11.00 -9.12 -19.88
CA LYS A 1058 -10.35 -10.30 -20.45
C LYS A 1058 -9.28 -9.89 -21.44
N PHE A 1059 -9.42 -8.79 -22.15
CA PHE A 1059 -8.40 -8.26 -23.05
C PHE A 1059 -7.31 -7.61 -22.23
N LYS A 1060 -7.63 -6.82 -21.20
CA LYS A 1060 -6.73 -6.24 -20.21
C LYS A 1060 -6.08 -7.30 -19.36
N ASN A 1061 -6.68 -8.46 -19.12
CA ASN A 1061 -6.07 -9.56 -18.38
C ASN A 1061 -5.37 -10.52 -19.32
N ARG A 1062 -5.84 -10.73 -20.53
CA ARG A 1062 -4.99 -11.15 -21.64
C ARG A 1062 -4.01 -10.04 -22.04
N LYS A 1063 -3.97 -8.92 -21.32
CA LYS A 1063 -3.00 -7.84 -21.45
C LYS A 1063 -2.52 -7.47 -20.02
N LEU A 1064 -2.58 -8.39 -19.04
CA LEU A 1064 -1.96 -8.26 -17.70
C LEU A 1064 -1.44 -9.63 -17.22
N ARG A 1065 -2.15 -10.73 -17.54
CA ARG A 1065 -1.69 -12.14 -17.61
C ARG A 1065 -1.09 -12.52 -18.95
N ARG A 1066 -1.68 -11.90 -19.98
CA ARG A 1066 -1.01 -10.90 -20.78
C ARG A 1066 0.15 -10.28 -19.95
N GLU A 1067 0.21 -8.99 -19.75
CA GLU A 1067 1.38 -8.17 -19.42
C GLU A 1067 2.09 -8.31 -18.05
N GLY A 1068 2.24 -9.52 -17.46
CA GLY A 1068 2.69 -9.95 -16.10
C GLY A 1068 2.81 -8.97 -14.93
N ALA A 1069 2.27 -7.77 -15.06
CA ALA A 1069 2.26 -6.67 -14.14
C ALA A 1069 0.89 -6.62 -13.48
N GLY A 1070 0.89 -6.31 -12.19
CA GLY A 1070 -0.28 -5.81 -11.50
C GLY A 1070 -1.35 -6.85 -11.21
N ARG A 1071 -2.21 -6.49 -10.26
CA ARG A 1071 -3.38 -7.27 -9.88
C ARG A 1071 -4.31 -7.43 -11.09
N LEU A 1072 -4.59 -8.68 -11.46
CA LEU A 1072 -5.54 -8.99 -12.52
C LEU A 1072 -6.91 -8.43 -12.18
N PHE A 1073 -7.60 -7.91 -13.20
CA PHE A 1073 -8.99 -7.53 -13.04
C PHE A 1073 -9.82 -8.79 -12.80
N ARG A 1074 -10.73 -8.79 -11.83
CA ARG A 1074 -11.75 -9.82 -11.73
C ARG A 1074 -12.77 -9.57 -12.84
N TYR A 1075 -13.35 -10.60 -13.45
CA TYR A 1075 -14.32 -10.46 -14.54
C TYR A 1075 -15.37 -11.56 -14.55
#